data_AF-A0AA35SID9-F1
#
_entry.id   AF-A0AA35SID9-F1
#
_cell.length_a   1.000
_cell.length_b   1.000
_cell.length_c   1.000
_cell.angle_alpha   90.00
_cell.angle_beta   90.00
_cell.angle_gamma   90.00
#
_symmetry.space_group_name_H-M   'P 1'
#
loop_
_entity.id
_entity.type
_entity.pdbx_description
1 polymer ?
#
loop_
_entity_poly.entity_id
_entity_poly.type
_entity_poly.pdbx_seq_one_letter_code
_entity_poly.pdbx_strand_id
1 'polypeptide(L)'
;MHKSRRLRSLPAASLPWRAVFAAAAVALLMTVVAACGGGEPEAPASSGASGGGATAPEPTAMAAEPTAAMAENTPTPVPPTQTPLPAAATQEALVLQVVCINRTLRPCELIRDFYSPRVSERTNGEVTVEISSYPELGLAGPDTIRLVADQTLEFAEIYSGYVGGDLPIIDVGNLWGLSPSNDAHLELTDAIEDDMIRILRDSTGGEPIFRAYYPNQYVFSGEPLPDLASYKDKNIRQHSTILGDLLAGLGAAGQFVAFADVYTALERGVLDAGITGGTPGYGQRWYEVTDYLYGPIVGSIGVTYVTVNGDKWRQLTAENREILKEVGEEFEAENLRLLKTDWDPAGISLNVAEGMEYSDFPDDVKAQMRDTALNAIIPNWVERAGGADSEGVNIFNEKVGPIVGVVINPDGTASETTAMMSPGAMDCGSDRGVGEVCISVVDSSTGEKEAFASTQCDGDAAASVPDSHGGGSPAGWSCGVESGINFNLTPLTSSGESFEFQMACINRTLVDCGLAIGNYSETEDIGFVERVKRRTNGQVVFEISSFPELGIAGPDSLRLIEDGTLDSAQIYSGYVGGDFPIMDMSNLWGLFASQQDQLDVIDAIQPKMAEVTAENGGIQIAYMMTAHNYIFAKPQVSDLEDLQGLKVRSHSTVLSDLLSGMGADPQFIAFADVYTALERGVIDGAISCGSCGHGLRWYEVADYLVGPIVSVGHSWFAVNADRWNQMPKDLQNIVLEEGGRHAYLNRQLLFEHFAPNAVSENVKEGMALVEFTPEMQAAQRKSAIENVVPGWVERVGGATSEAAIIFNDVVAPIVKVKINADGTASATE
;
A
#
# COMPACT_ATOMS: atom_id res chain seq x y z
N MET A 1 -28.55 -67.47 19.01
CA MET A 1 -29.38 -67.14 17.83
C MET A 1 -28.44 -67.07 16.62
N HIS A 2 -28.68 -67.73 15.47
CA HIS A 2 -29.55 -67.33 14.36
C HIS A 2 -29.24 -65.91 13.78
N LYS A 3 -28.98 -65.71 12.47
CA LYS A 3 -28.63 -66.66 11.38
C LYS A 3 -28.16 -65.90 10.09
N SER A 4 -27.05 -66.32 9.49
CA SER A 4 -26.70 -66.42 8.03
C SER A 4 -27.41 -65.53 6.97
N ARG A 5 -26.78 -65.02 5.88
CA ARG A 5 -25.78 -65.58 4.92
C ARG A 5 -24.95 -64.40 4.29
N ARG A 6 -23.71 -64.49 3.76
CA ARG A 6 -23.08 -65.39 2.73
C ARG A 6 -23.73 -65.26 1.33
N LEU A 7 -23.05 -65.24 0.17
CA LEU A 7 -21.63 -65.14 -0.26
C LEU A 7 -21.59 -65.22 -1.82
N ARG A 8 -20.43 -64.88 -2.47
CA ARG A 8 -19.94 -65.24 -3.85
C ARG A 8 -20.01 -64.16 -4.94
N SER A 9 -19.03 -64.06 -5.88
CA SER A 9 -17.70 -64.72 -5.96
C SER A 9 -16.70 -64.13 -6.97
N LEU A 10 -15.40 -64.22 -6.59
CA LEU A 10 -14.15 -64.28 -7.39
C LEU A 10 -14.11 -65.51 -8.36
N PRO A 11 -13.02 -65.84 -9.11
CA PRO A 11 -11.64 -65.28 -9.20
C PRO A 11 -11.24 -64.90 -10.66
N ALA A 12 -9.99 -64.68 -11.10
CA ALA A 12 -8.60 -64.82 -10.58
C ALA A 12 -7.69 -63.74 -11.26
N ALA A 13 -6.36 -63.62 -11.11
CA ALA A 13 -5.27 -64.34 -10.43
C ALA A 13 -4.17 -63.30 -10.00
N SER A 14 -2.88 -63.52 -9.69
CA SER A 14 -1.96 -64.69 -9.57
C SER A 14 -0.75 -64.30 -8.67
N LEU A 15 0.23 -65.21 -8.49
CA LEU A 15 1.57 -64.99 -7.87
C LEU A 15 2.67 -65.42 -8.89
N PRO A 16 4.00 -65.32 -8.61
CA PRO A 16 4.78 -64.70 -7.51
C PRO A 16 5.68 -63.52 -8.01
N TRP A 17 6.54 -62.81 -7.26
CA TRP A 17 7.64 -63.25 -6.35
C TRP A 17 7.88 -62.27 -5.17
N ARG A 18 8.63 -62.72 -4.15
CA ARG A 18 8.96 -61.95 -2.94
C ARG A 18 10.37 -62.26 -2.42
N ALA A 19 10.97 -61.25 -1.78
CA ALA A 19 12.02 -61.31 -0.75
C ALA A 19 13.43 -61.84 -1.10
N VAL A 20 14.39 -60.90 -1.05
CA VAL A 20 15.69 -61.08 -0.38
C VAL A 20 15.87 -59.88 0.57
N PHE A 21 16.12 -60.12 1.85
CA PHE A 21 16.40 -59.06 2.85
C PHE A 21 17.17 -59.62 4.05
N ALA A 22 18.47 -59.33 4.14
CA ALA A 22 19.41 -59.52 5.26
C ALA A 22 20.79 -59.03 4.78
N ALA A 23 21.72 -58.47 5.57
CA ALA A 23 21.74 -58.08 6.99
C ALA A 23 22.45 -56.69 7.09
N ALA A 24 22.75 -56.03 8.22
CA ALA A 24 23.27 -56.50 9.50
C ALA A 24 22.83 -55.60 10.69
N ALA A 25 23.34 -55.87 11.91
CA ALA A 25 22.78 -55.33 13.15
C ALA A 25 23.81 -55.01 14.26
N VAL A 26 23.51 -53.94 15.01
CA VAL A 26 23.74 -53.71 16.47
C VAL A 26 25.14 -53.83 17.08
N ALA A 27 25.61 -52.71 17.65
CA ALA A 27 26.39 -52.60 18.90
C ALA A 27 26.00 -51.26 19.59
N LEU A 28 25.42 -51.22 20.80
CA LEU A 28 26.05 -51.23 22.15
C LEU A 28 26.87 -49.95 22.50
N LEU A 29 26.76 -49.32 23.68
CA LEU A 29 25.74 -49.20 24.75
C LEU A 29 26.18 -48.05 25.70
N MET A 30 25.29 -47.42 26.46
CA MET A 30 25.66 -46.45 27.52
C MET A 30 26.06 -47.10 28.86
N THR A 31 26.76 -46.31 29.71
CA THR A 31 27.05 -46.48 31.15
C THR A 31 27.85 -47.70 31.65
N VAL A 32 28.95 -47.42 32.37
CA VAL A 32 29.35 -48.04 33.66
C VAL A 32 30.22 -47.03 34.42
N VAL A 33 30.15 -46.99 35.76
CA VAL A 33 31.01 -46.19 36.64
C VAL A 33 31.82 -47.12 37.57
N ALA A 34 33.13 -46.93 37.64
CA ALA A 34 34.01 -47.40 38.72
C ALA A 34 35.39 -46.69 38.58
N ALA A 35 36.20 -46.40 39.60
CA ALA A 35 36.09 -46.21 41.05
C ALA A 35 37.55 -46.13 41.58
N CYS A 36 37.78 -45.31 42.61
CA CYS A 36 39.00 -45.14 43.47
C CYS A 36 39.87 -43.90 43.19
N GLY A 37 40.24 -43.15 44.25
CA GLY A 37 41.32 -42.16 44.09
C GLY A 37 41.64 -41.21 45.26
N GLY A 38 40.66 -40.48 45.82
CA GLY A 38 40.86 -39.54 46.95
C GLY A 38 41.58 -38.21 46.63
N GLY A 39 41.36 -37.17 47.45
CA GLY A 39 42.15 -35.92 47.40
C GLY A 39 41.40 -34.57 47.56
N GLU A 40 40.65 -34.37 48.66
CA GLU A 40 40.47 -33.03 49.25
C GLU A 40 41.71 -32.66 50.10
N PRO A 41 41.90 -31.44 50.66
CA PRO A 41 41.05 -30.22 50.67
C PRO A 41 41.80 -29.00 50.03
N GLU A 42 41.50 -27.71 50.21
CA GLU A 42 40.55 -26.95 51.05
C GLU A 42 40.25 -25.56 50.41
N ALA A 43 39.30 -24.80 50.97
CA ALA A 43 39.23 -23.33 50.82
C ALA A 43 40.08 -22.64 51.93
N PRO A 44 40.09 -21.29 52.04
CA PRO A 44 39.12 -20.68 52.94
C PRO A 44 38.64 -19.27 52.52
N ALA A 45 37.65 -18.75 53.26
CA ALA A 45 37.08 -17.41 53.09
C ALA A 45 37.59 -16.40 54.14
N SER A 46 37.19 -15.12 53.99
CA SER A 46 36.40 -14.35 54.98
C SER A 46 36.91 -12.93 55.32
N SER A 47 35.94 -11.99 55.43
CA SER A 47 36.01 -10.69 56.11
C SER A 47 37.00 -9.61 55.58
N GLY A 48 36.74 -8.30 55.75
CA GLY A 48 35.51 -7.65 56.22
C GLY A 48 35.70 -6.18 56.65
N ALA A 49 34.57 -5.47 56.77
CA ALA A 49 34.38 -4.19 57.48
C ALA A 49 35.04 -2.87 56.97
N SER A 50 34.17 -1.95 56.54
CA SER A 50 34.13 -0.50 56.88
C SER A 50 35.29 0.47 56.55
N GLY A 51 34.95 1.70 56.14
CA GLY A 51 35.64 2.84 56.76
C GLY A 51 35.79 4.22 56.11
N GLY A 52 34.94 4.67 55.17
CA GLY A 52 34.65 6.11 54.92
C GLY A 52 35.75 7.11 54.46
N GLY A 53 35.29 8.24 53.90
CA GLY A 53 35.92 9.55 54.17
C GLY A 53 36.69 10.29 53.05
N ALA A 54 35.94 11.04 52.24
CA ALA A 54 36.20 12.45 51.88
C ALA A 54 37.33 12.90 50.90
N THR A 55 36.98 13.97 50.17
CA THR A 55 37.81 15.05 49.58
C THR A 55 38.84 14.73 48.47
N ALA A 56 38.58 15.32 47.29
CA ALA A 56 39.60 15.67 46.27
C ALA A 56 40.41 16.92 46.71
N PRO A 57 41.51 17.28 46.02
CA PRO A 57 41.35 18.11 44.81
C PRO A 57 42.37 17.87 43.65
N GLU A 58 42.12 18.61 42.57
CA GLU A 58 43.01 19.06 41.46
C GLU A 58 44.40 19.62 41.93
N PRO A 59 45.42 19.87 41.05
CA PRO A 59 45.27 20.44 39.69
C PRO A 59 46.30 20.17 38.56
N THR A 60 45.92 20.68 37.38
CA THR A 60 46.65 21.18 36.19
C THR A 60 48.20 21.20 36.14
N ALA A 61 48.78 20.89 34.95
CA ALA A 61 49.41 21.87 34.03
C ALA A 61 50.25 21.22 32.90
N MET A 62 50.33 21.89 31.74
CA MET A 62 51.07 21.46 30.52
C MET A 62 52.57 21.79 30.54
N ALA A 63 53.41 21.01 29.85
CA ALA A 63 54.61 21.52 29.13
C ALA A 63 55.23 20.52 28.12
N ALA A 64 55.18 20.90 26.83
CA ALA A 64 56.13 20.67 25.73
C ALA A 64 56.81 19.30 25.43
N GLU A 65 56.70 18.93 24.15
CA GLU A 65 57.44 17.93 23.35
C GLU A 65 58.92 18.34 23.06
N PRO A 66 59.76 17.67 22.21
CA PRO A 66 59.48 16.53 21.30
C PRO A 66 60.56 15.43 21.12
N THR A 67 60.18 14.34 20.44
CA THR A 67 60.86 13.86 19.19
C THR A 67 60.07 12.74 18.48
N ALA A 68 60.02 12.79 17.14
CA ALA A 68 59.26 11.90 16.26
C ALA A 68 59.77 10.42 16.25
N ALA A 69 59.09 9.38 15.75
CA ALA A 69 58.26 9.32 14.54
C ALA A 69 57.52 7.97 14.37
N MET A 70 56.38 8.00 13.67
CA MET A 70 55.88 7.09 12.59
C MET A 70 54.38 7.36 12.41
N ALA A 71 53.82 7.18 11.21
CA ALA A 71 52.50 7.72 10.86
C ALA A 71 51.63 6.77 10.03
N GLU A 72 50.32 6.82 10.28
CA GLU A 72 49.25 6.33 9.42
C GLU A 72 48.48 7.56 8.88
N ASN A 73 48.09 7.55 7.61
CA ASN A 73 47.41 8.67 6.96
C ASN A 73 45.97 8.29 6.57
N THR A 74 45.00 8.97 7.15
CA THR A 74 43.61 9.01 6.66
C THR A 74 43.52 9.75 5.32
N PRO A 75 42.56 9.40 4.43
CA PRO A 75 42.28 10.19 3.23
C PRO A 75 41.78 11.60 3.56
N THR A 76 42.19 12.60 2.77
CA THR A 76 41.71 13.99 2.87
C THR A 76 40.52 14.24 1.95
N PRO A 77 39.56 15.10 2.32
CA PRO A 77 38.44 15.47 1.45
C PRO A 77 38.89 16.30 0.23
N VAL A 78 38.13 16.19 -0.86
CA VAL A 78 38.35 16.93 -2.12
C VAL A 78 37.74 18.34 -2.00
N PRO A 79 38.41 19.41 -2.46
CA PRO A 79 37.87 20.76 -2.41
C PRO A 79 36.83 21.01 -3.52
N PRO A 80 35.72 21.73 -3.24
CA PRO A 80 34.71 22.05 -4.25
C PRO A 80 35.23 23.12 -5.23
N THR A 81 35.34 22.76 -6.51
CA THR A 81 35.66 23.71 -7.59
C THR A 81 34.41 24.42 -8.11
N GLN A 82 33.87 25.34 -7.31
CA GLN A 82 33.09 26.47 -7.82
C GLN A 82 33.61 27.77 -7.25
N THR A 83 33.80 28.78 -8.11
CA THR A 83 34.13 30.14 -7.65
C THR A 83 32.92 30.71 -6.93
N PRO A 84 33.03 31.21 -5.69
CA PRO A 84 31.90 31.84 -5.01
C PRO A 84 31.36 33.00 -5.83
N LEU A 85 30.07 32.97 -6.14
CA LEU A 85 29.33 34.19 -6.48
C LEU A 85 29.45 35.16 -5.29
N PRO A 86 29.55 36.47 -5.53
CA PRO A 86 29.70 37.44 -4.45
C PRO A 86 28.49 37.32 -3.51
N ALA A 87 28.76 37.10 -2.22
CA ALA A 87 27.71 36.86 -1.23
C ALA A 87 26.64 37.96 -1.29
N ALA A 88 25.40 37.54 -1.58
CA ALA A 88 24.24 38.37 -1.30
C ALA A 88 24.25 38.73 0.19
N ALA A 89 23.79 39.93 0.54
CA ALA A 89 23.74 40.33 1.94
C ALA A 89 22.81 39.37 2.69
N THR A 90 23.30 38.79 3.79
CA THR A 90 22.52 37.87 4.64
C THR A 90 21.32 38.62 5.21
N GLN A 91 20.17 38.42 4.58
CA GLN A 91 18.87 38.70 5.18
C GLN A 91 18.69 37.72 6.34
N GLU A 92 18.19 38.18 7.49
CA GLU A 92 17.91 37.27 8.61
C GLU A 92 16.77 36.32 8.20
N ALA A 93 16.97 35.03 8.41
CA ALA A 93 16.02 34.00 8.01
C ALA A 93 14.65 34.22 8.69
N LEU A 94 13.58 34.15 7.91
CA LEU A 94 12.22 34.22 8.45
C LEU A 94 11.89 32.88 9.12
N VAL A 95 12.02 32.84 10.45
CA VAL A 95 11.48 31.74 11.25
C VAL A 95 9.95 31.85 11.27
N LEU A 96 9.28 30.75 10.96
CA LEU A 96 7.84 30.56 11.11
C LEU A 96 7.61 29.49 12.18
N GLN A 97 6.96 29.85 13.28
CA GLN A 97 6.55 28.87 14.28
C GLN A 97 5.23 28.21 13.87
N VAL A 98 5.27 26.92 13.54
CA VAL A 98 4.10 26.06 13.41
C VAL A 98 3.63 25.65 14.79
N VAL A 99 2.33 25.82 15.05
CA VAL A 99 1.62 25.28 16.21
C VAL A 99 0.79 24.09 15.78
N CYS A 100 1.27 22.90 16.14
CA CYS A 100 0.57 21.64 15.91
C CYS A 100 -0.41 21.28 17.05
N ILE A 101 -1.31 20.32 16.82
CA ILE A 101 -2.20 19.75 17.83
C ILE A 101 -1.40 19.21 19.02
N ASN A 102 -0.41 18.35 18.76
CA ASN A 102 0.57 17.85 19.74
C ASN A 102 1.79 17.30 18.98
N ARG A 103 3.01 17.72 19.36
CA ARG A 103 4.25 17.31 18.68
C ARG A 103 4.57 15.81 18.67
N THR A 104 3.82 14.97 19.40
CA THR A 104 3.95 13.51 19.39
C THR A 104 3.02 12.80 18.41
N LEU A 105 2.25 13.55 17.61
CA LEU A 105 1.34 13.00 16.61
C LEU A 105 2.00 12.92 15.24
N ARG A 106 1.72 11.84 14.50
CA ARG A 106 2.44 11.49 13.27
C ARG A 106 2.44 12.59 12.19
N PRO A 107 1.35 13.32 11.91
CA PRO A 107 1.40 14.44 10.97
C PRO A 107 2.37 15.53 11.44
N CYS A 108 2.40 15.82 12.74
CA CYS A 108 3.30 16.80 13.33
C CYS A 108 4.78 16.36 13.30
N GLU A 109 5.03 15.04 13.43
CA GLU A 109 6.35 14.46 13.18
C GLU A 109 6.75 14.57 11.69
N LEU A 110 5.81 14.40 10.77
CA LEU A 110 6.06 14.57 9.35
C LEU A 110 6.33 16.05 9.00
N ILE A 111 5.67 17.03 9.62
CA ILE A 111 6.00 18.45 9.41
C ILE A 111 7.45 18.73 9.90
N ARG A 112 7.88 18.06 10.98
CA ARG A 112 9.24 18.16 11.54
C ARG A 112 10.30 17.59 10.62
N ASP A 113 10.08 16.37 10.14
CA ASP A 113 11.12 15.55 9.50
C ASP A 113 11.07 15.61 7.96
N PHE A 114 9.95 16.07 7.37
CA PHE A 114 9.75 16.19 5.92
C PHE A 114 9.58 17.65 5.47
N TYR A 115 8.59 18.37 6.00
CA TYR A 115 8.20 19.71 5.51
C TYR A 115 9.24 20.78 5.86
N SER A 116 9.60 20.92 7.14
CA SER A 116 10.56 21.91 7.63
C SER A 116 11.93 21.87 6.92
N PRO A 117 12.63 20.71 6.82
CA PRO A 117 13.91 20.66 6.12
C PRO A 117 13.80 20.98 4.63
N ARG A 118 12.73 20.56 3.94
CA ARG A 118 12.50 20.89 2.52
C ARG A 118 12.27 22.37 2.29
N VAL A 119 11.45 23.03 3.11
CA VAL A 119 11.25 24.48 3.04
C VAL A 119 12.59 25.21 3.27
N SER A 120 13.38 24.77 4.25
CA SER A 120 14.69 25.37 4.51
C SER A 120 15.70 25.14 3.38
N GLU A 121 15.71 23.96 2.75
CA GLU A 121 16.59 23.65 1.62
C GLU A 121 16.17 24.44 0.37
N ARG A 122 14.90 24.34 -0.03
CA ARG A 122 14.38 24.97 -1.26
C ARG A 122 14.40 26.50 -1.21
N THR A 123 14.25 27.11 -0.04
CA THR A 123 14.42 28.58 0.15
C THR A 123 15.87 28.99 0.43
N ASN A 124 16.86 28.10 0.30
CA ASN A 124 18.28 28.37 0.61
C ASN A 124 18.53 28.92 2.04
N GLY A 125 17.64 28.60 2.98
CA GLY A 125 17.65 29.09 4.36
C GLY A 125 17.00 30.46 4.57
N GLU A 126 16.36 31.06 3.55
CA GLU A 126 15.60 32.32 3.74
C GLU A 126 14.36 32.13 4.62
N VAL A 127 13.75 30.94 4.61
CA VAL A 127 12.62 30.57 5.48
C VAL A 127 12.98 29.30 6.26
N THR A 128 12.64 29.27 7.54
CA THR A 128 12.80 28.10 8.41
C THR A 128 11.51 27.86 9.19
N VAL A 129 11.21 26.60 9.47
CA VAL A 129 9.93 26.19 10.09
C VAL A 129 10.22 25.45 11.40
N GLU A 130 9.85 26.06 12.53
CA GLU A 130 10.03 25.47 13.86
C GLU A 130 8.69 24.98 14.43
N ILE A 131 8.71 23.83 15.13
CA ILE A 131 7.48 23.20 15.63
C ILE A 131 7.32 23.32 17.15
N SER A 132 6.15 23.84 17.51
CA SER A 132 5.56 23.88 18.84
C SER A 132 4.20 23.17 18.81
N SER A 133 3.50 23.15 19.94
CA SER A 133 2.12 22.66 20.00
C SER A 133 1.28 23.40 21.02
N TYR A 134 -0.05 23.38 20.87
CA TYR A 134 -0.95 24.11 21.78
C TYR A 134 -0.69 23.83 23.27
N PRO A 135 -0.45 22.58 23.73
CA PRO A 135 -0.14 22.31 25.14
C PRO A 135 1.12 23.01 25.66
N GLU A 136 2.14 23.19 24.82
CA GLU A 136 3.41 23.86 25.20
C GLU A 136 3.24 25.37 25.35
N LEU A 137 2.38 25.96 24.51
CA LEU A 137 2.04 27.38 24.53
C LEU A 137 0.97 27.70 25.59
N GLY A 138 0.40 26.69 26.27
CA GLY A 138 -0.70 26.84 27.21
C GLY A 138 -2.03 27.21 26.55
N LEU A 139 -2.20 26.85 25.28
CA LEU A 139 -3.36 27.17 24.44
C LEU A 139 -4.32 25.98 24.32
N ALA A 140 -5.57 26.26 23.98
CA ALA A 140 -6.58 25.26 23.62
C ALA A 140 -6.95 25.38 22.14
N GLY A 141 -7.16 24.23 21.49
CA GLY A 141 -7.49 24.16 20.05
C GLY A 141 -8.65 25.07 19.58
N PRO A 142 -9.76 25.25 20.33
CA PRO A 142 -10.87 26.09 19.89
C PRO A 142 -10.51 27.56 19.62
N ASP A 143 -9.54 28.14 20.34
CA ASP A 143 -9.12 29.54 20.14
C ASP A 143 -8.39 29.78 18.80
N THR A 144 -8.04 28.74 18.04
CA THR A 144 -7.10 28.83 16.91
C THR A 144 -7.54 29.82 15.82
N ILE A 145 -8.80 29.82 15.38
CA ILE A 145 -9.30 30.75 14.35
C ILE A 145 -9.01 32.20 14.78
N ARG A 146 -9.34 32.53 16.04
CA ARG A 146 -9.15 33.86 16.61
C ARG A 146 -7.67 34.23 16.74
N LEU A 147 -6.83 33.28 17.15
CA LEU A 147 -5.39 33.51 17.34
C LEU A 147 -4.58 33.61 16.03
N VAL A 148 -5.05 32.99 14.94
CA VAL A 148 -4.51 33.26 13.60
C VAL A 148 -5.04 34.60 13.08
N ALA A 149 -6.31 34.92 13.34
CA ALA A 149 -6.93 36.18 12.93
C ALA A 149 -6.32 37.43 13.59
N ASP A 150 -6.05 37.39 14.90
CA ASP A 150 -5.37 38.48 15.62
C ASP A 150 -3.84 38.46 15.47
N GLN A 151 -3.32 37.57 14.62
CA GLN A 151 -1.90 37.36 14.28
C GLN A 151 -1.03 36.88 15.46
N THR A 152 -1.62 36.42 16.57
CA THR A 152 -0.87 35.85 17.72
C THR A 152 -0.14 34.55 17.36
N LEU A 153 -0.75 33.69 16.53
CA LEU A 153 -0.10 32.51 15.96
C LEU A 153 0.37 32.79 14.54
N GLU A 154 1.60 32.40 14.23
CA GLU A 154 2.26 32.68 12.97
C GLU A 154 1.91 31.69 11.86
N PHE A 155 1.87 30.40 12.22
CA PHE A 155 1.51 29.28 11.37
C PHE A 155 0.83 28.26 12.29
N ALA A 156 -0.39 27.80 11.98
CA ALA A 156 -1.16 26.95 12.91
C ALA A 156 -2.00 25.89 12.21
N GLU A 157 -2.16 24.74 12.87
CA GLU A 157 -2.94 23.59 12.41
C GLU A 157 -4.42 23.74 12.77
N ILE A 158 -5.23 24.22 11.83
CA ILE A 158 -6.66 24.48 12.08
C ILE A 158 -7.46 23.18 11.89
N TYR A 159 -7.82 22.53 13.00
CA TYR A 159 -8.72 21.38 12.99
C TYR A 159 -10.18 21.82 13.08
N SER A 160 -10.99 21.42 12.09
CA SER A 160 -12.45 21.69 12.03
C SER A 160 -13.14 21.34 13.35
N GLY A 161 -12.86 20.12 13.86
CA GLY A 161 -13.46 19.62 15.09
C GLY A 161 -13.21 20.49 16.32
N TYR A 162 -12.10 21.22 16.43
CA TYR A 162 -11.89 22.15 17.54
C TYR A 162 -12.64 23.48 17.37
N VAL A 163 -12.81 23.95 16.14
CA VAL A 163 -13.21 25.34 15.86
C VAL A 163 -14.64 25.49 15.32
N GLY A 164 -15.36 24.39 15.06
CA GLY A 164 -16.79 24.38 14.71
C GLY A 164 -17.75 24.99 15.74
N GLY A 165 -17.27 25.35 16.94
CA GLY A 165 -18.01 26.20 17.88
C GLY A 165 -17.99 27.69 17.53
N ASP A 166 -16.86 28.19 17.01
CA ASP A 166 -16.65 29.60 16.64
C ASP A 166 -16.87 29.84 15.13
N LEU A 167 -16.66 28.81 14.29
CA LEU A 167 -16.84 28.83 12.84
C LEU A 167 -17.64 27.60 12.36
N PRO A 168 -18.96 27.48 12.65
CA PRO A 168 -19.70 26.23 12.45
C PRO A 168 -19.77 25.70 11.01
N ILE A 169 -19.58 26.58 10.01
CA ILE A 169 -19.54 26.18 8.59
C ILE A 169 -18.41 25.17 8.29
N ILE A 170 -17.31 25.15 9.07
CA ILE A 170 -16.18 24.25 8.86
C ILE A 170 -16.48 22.78 9.18
N ASP A 171 -17.54 22.51 9.95
CA ASP A 171 -17.97 21.14 10.29
C ASP A 171 -18.55 20.41 9.06
N VAL A 172 -18.80 21.08 7.92
CA VAL A 172 -19.45 20.51 6.71
C VAL A 172 -18.73 19.28 6.14
N GLY A 173 -17.39 19.25 6.19
CA GLY A 173 -16.57 18.10 5.79
C GLY A 173 -16.38 17.04 6.88
N ASN A 174 -17.00 17.22 8.05
CA ASN A 174 -16.68 16.47 9.26
C ASN A 174 -17.95 16.08 10.06
N LEU A 175 -19.05 15.81 9.36
CA LEU A 175 -20.32 15.37 9.95
C LEU A 175 -20.33 13.83 10.12
N TRP A 176 -20.03 13.36 11.32
CA TRP A 176 -19.73 11.94 11.60
C TRP A 176 -20.97 11.04 11.42
N GLY A 177 -20.75 9.81 10.95
CA GLY A 177 -21.82 8.86 10.63
C GLY A 177 -22.53 9.08 9.28
N LEU A 178 -22.15 10.12 8.52
CA LEU A 178 -22.66 10.33 7.17
C LEU A 178 -21.88 9.59 6.07
N SER A 179 -20.54 9.60 6.11
CA SER A 179 -19.76 8.96 5.04
C SER A 179 -19.84 7.42 5.12
N PRO A 180 -20.13 6.72 4.01
CA PRO A 180 -20.19 5.26 3.99
C PRO A 180 -18.80 4.58 3.99
N SER A 181 -17.73 5.32 3.73
CA SER A 181 -16.36 4.79 3.69
C SER A 181 -15.30 5.86 3.95
N ASN A 182 -14.04 5.42 4.12
CA ASN A 182 -12.88 6.31 4.16
C ASN A 182 -12.68 7.04 2.82
N ASP A 183 -12.82 6.35 1.70
CA ASP A 183 -12.60 6.94 0.38
C ASP A 183 -13.66 7.99 0.05
N ALA A 184 -14.94 7.75 0.39
CA ALA A 184 -16.01 8.75 0.25
C ALA A 184 -15.81 9.95 1.20
N HIS A 185 -15.11 9.77 2.32
CA HIS A 185 -14.77 10.86 3.24
C HIS A 185 -13.60 11.72 2.71
N LEU A 186 -12.67 11.12 1.96
CA LEU A 186 -11.64 11.86 1.23
C LEU A 186 -12.26 12.57 0.02
N GLU A 187 -13.10 11.89 -0.76
CA GLU A 187 -13.83 12.46 -1.90
C GLU A 187 -14.65 13.71 -1.52
N LEU A 188 -15.41 13.66 -0.41
CA LEU A 188 -16.15 14.83 0.07
C LEU A 188 -15.25 15.93 0.65
N THR A 189 -14.04 15.59 1.11
CA THR A 189 -13.04 16.57 1.59
C THR A 189 -12.42 17.33 0.42
N ASP A 190 -12.09 16.62 -0.66
CA ASP A 190 -11.51 17.21 -1.87
C ASP A 190 -12.57 18.07 -2.60
N ALA A 191 -13.82 17.60 -2.67
CA ALA A 191 -14.92 18.36 -3.29
C ALA A 191 -15.15 19.74 -2.66
N ILE A 192 -14.90 19.90 -1.35
CA ILE A 192 -15.07 21.17 -0.61
C ILE A 192 -13.76 21.96 -0.41
N GLU A 193 -12.63 21.50 -0.96
CA GLU A 193 -11.31 22.06 -0.64
C GLU A 193 -11.22 23.57 -0.90
N ASP A 194 -11.57 24.03 -2.10
CA ASP A 194 -11.62 25.45 -2.47
C ASP A 194 -12.48 26.29 -1.51
N ASP A 195 -13.60 25.73 -1.06
CA ASP A 195 -14.51 26.40 -0.12
C ASP A 195 -13.91 26.48 1.28
N MET A 196 -13.26 25.42 1.77
CA MET A 196 -12.58 25.45 3.06
C MET A 196 -11.39 26.41 3.04
N ILE A 197 -10.60 26.43 1.96
CA ILE A 197 -9.49 27.38 1.78
C ILE A 197 -10.02 28.83 1.78
N ARG A 198 -11.12 29.10 1.06
CA ARG A 198 -11.79 30.40 1.03
C ARG A 198 -12.32 30.81 2.40
N ILE A 199 -13.10 29.94 3.05
CA ILE A 199 -13.72 30.18 4.36
C ILE A 199 -12.66 30.46 5.42
N LEU A 200 -11.55 29.72 5.43
CA LEU A 200 -10.43 29.95 6.34
C LEU A 200 -9.69 31.25 6.04
N ARG A 201 -9.46 31.58 4.77
CA ARG A 201 -8.86 32.87 4.36
C ARG A 201 -9.74 34.06 4.77
N ASP A 202 -11.05 33.97 4.58
CA ASP A 202 -12.01 35.01 4.96
C ASP A 202 -12.16 35.13 6.49
N SER A 203 -12.09 34.02 7.23
CA SER A 203 -12.23 33.99 8.70
C SER A 203 -10.96 34.38 9.46
N THR A 204 -9.78 34.15 8.90
CA THR A 204 -8.48 34.38 9.57
C THR A 204 -7.64 35.50 8.94
N GLY A 205 -7.91 35.89 7.70
CA GLY A 205 -7.03 36.78 6.92
C GLY A 205 -5.64 36.18 6.63
N GLY A 206 -5.42 34.91 6.95
CA GLY A 206 -4.24 34.10 6.62
C GLY A 206 -4.42 33.30 5.35
N GLU A 207 -3.41 32.50 5.01
CA GLU A 207 -3.40 31.60 3.86
C GLU A 207 -3.26 30.15 4.34
N PRO A 208 -4.26 29.29 4.09
CA PRO A 208 -4.10 27.84 4.17
C PRO A 208 -3.06 27.38 3.14
N ILE A 209 -2.05 26.65 3.59
CA ILE A 209 -0.91 26.22 2.76
C ILE A 209 -1.06 24.77 2.32
N PHE A 210 -1.47 23.89 3.24
CA PHE A 210 -1.68 22.46 3.00
C PHE A 210 -2.62 21.85 4.06
N ARG A 211 -3.15 20.67 3.77
CA ARG A 211 -3.92 19.81 4.69
C ARG A 211 -3.02 18.84 5.44
N ALA A 212 -3.38 18.52 6.69
CA ALA A 212 -2.80 17.38 7.39
C ALA A 212 -3.89 16.44 7.90
N TYR A 213 -3.71 15.13 7.65
CA TYR A 213 -4.72 14.10 7.82
C TYR A 213 -4.38 13.14 8.95
N TYR A 214 -5.39 12.81 9.76
CA TYR A 214 -5.31 11.93 10.92
C TYR A 214 -6.15 10.66 10.74
N PRO A 215 -5.77 9.52 11.35
CA PRO A 215 -6.51 8.25 11.26
C PRO A 215 -7.97 8.36 11.73
N ASN A 216 -8.77 7.34 11.43
CA ASN A 216 -10.13 7.24 11.96
C ASN A 216 -10.11 7.16 13.49
N GLN A 217 -11.20 7.61 14.09
CA GLN A 217 -11.36 7.69 15.53
C GLN A 217 -11.94 6.39 16.10
N TYR A 218 -11.46 6.01 17.29
CA TYR A 218 -11.84 4.82 18.03
C TYR A 218 -12.23 5.22 19.48
N VAL A 219 -13.05 4.41 20.14
CA VAL A 219 -13.38 4.55 21.56
C VAL A 219 -12.40 3.72 22.39
N PHE A 220 -11.59 4.37 23.22
CA PHE A 220 -10.76 3.75 24.24
C PHE A 220 -11.56 3.72 25.56
N SER A 221 -11.76 2.56 26.18
CA SER A 221 -12.66 2.40 27.32
C SER A 221 -12.07 1.54 28.44
N GLY A 222 -12.30 1.92 29.70
CA GLY A 222 -11.98 1.11 30.88
C GLY A 222 -13.03 0.03 31.22
N GLU A 223 -14.16 0.03 30.52
CA GLU A 223 -15.21 -0.99 30.65
C GLU A 223 -15.68 -1.47 29.26
N PRO A 224 -16.12 -2.74 29.11
CA PRO A 224 -16.57 -3.25 27.83
C PRO A 224 -17.89 -2.59 27.38
N LEU A 225 -17.99 -2.32 26.07
CA LEU A 225 -19.13 -1.65 25.42
C LEU A 225 -19.81 -2.57 24.38
N PRO A 226 -20.47 -3.68 24.81
CA PRO A 226 -20.93 -4.76 23.91
C PRO A 226 -22.22 -4.48 23.14
N ASP A 227 -22.95 -3.41 23.47
CA ASP A 227 -24.25 -3.04 22.89
C ASP A 227 -24.50 -1.52 23.04
N LEU A 228 -25.54 -0.98 22.39
CA LEU A 228 -25.89 0.43 22.51
C LEU A 228 -26.26 0.85 23.96
N ALA A 229 -26.80 -0.05 24.78
CA ALA A 229 -27.18 0.28 26.15
C ALA A 229 -25.97 0.53 27.06
N SER A 230 -24.79 -0.03 26.74
CA SER A 230 -23.54 0.17 27.47
C SER A 230 -22.97 1.59 27.40
N TYR A 231 -23.28 2.35 26.35
CA TYR A 231 -22.89 3.76 26.17
C TYR A 231 -23.69 4.71 27.06
N LYS A 232 -24.83 4.26 27.60
CA LYS A 232 -25.79 5.12 28.27
C LYS A 232 -25.24 5.66 29.60
N ASP A 233 -25.44 6.96 29.83
CA ASP A 233 -25.02 7.70 31.03
C ASP A 233 -23.48 7.74 31.25
N LYS A 234 -22.68 7.29 30.27
CA LYS A 234 -21.21 7.30 30.29
C LYS A 234 -20.62 8.68 30.01
N ASN A 235 -19.56 9.06 30.72
CA ASN A 235 -18.84 10.32 30.51
C ASN A 235 -17.70 10.08 29.53
N ILE A 236 -17.90 10.43 28.26
CA ILE A 236 -16.97 10.10 27.17
C ILE A 236 -16.28 11.37 26.66
N ARG A 237 -14.95 11.33 26.48
CA ARG A 237 -14.21 12.48 25.94
C ARG A 237 -14.64 12.79 24.53
N GLN A 238 -15.19 13.99 24.34
CA GLN A 238 -15.34 14.63 23.03
C GLN A 238 -14.21 15.65 22.80
N HIS A 239 -14.04 16.03 21.54
CA HIS A 239 -13.18 17.14 21.14
C HIS A 239 -13.85 18.08 20.11
N SER A 240 -15.09 17.80 19.71
CA SER A 240 -15.86 18.62 18.77
C SER A 240 -17.33 18.75 19.17
N THR A 241 -18.00 19.73 18.55
CA THR A 241 -19.46 19.91 18.48
C THR A 241 -20.15 18.65 17.97
N ILE A 242 -19.74 18.19 16.79
CA ILE A 242 -20.27 17.01 16.09
C ILE A 242 -20.17 15.73 16.93
N LEU A 243 -19.03 15.51 17.59
CA LEU A 243 -18.84 14.36 18.47
C LEU A 243 -19.71 14.45 19.73
N GLY A 244 -20.00 15.67 20.22
CA GLY A 244 -20.97 15.87 21.29
C GLY A 244 -22.40 15.48 20.87
N ASP A 245 -22.83 15.88 19.68
CA ASP A 245 -24.11 15.48 19.10
C ASP A 245 -24.19 13.95 18.89
N LEU A 246 -23.10 13.33 18.39
CA LEU A 246 -23.00 11.88 18.22
C LEU A 246 -23.12 11.12 19.56
N LEU A 247 -22.36 11.54 20.57
CA LEU A 247 -22.39 10.92 21.90
C LEU A 247 -23.76 11.07 22.57
N ALA A 248 -24.42 12.21 22.41
CA ALA A 248 -25.76 12.43 22.92
C ALA A 248 -26.80 11.47 22.29
N GLY A 249 -26.69 11.18 20.99
CA GLY A 249 -27.54 10.20 20.31
C GLY A 249 -27.24 8.75 20.69
N LEU A 250 -25.99 8.42 21.04
CA LEU A 250 -25.62 7.15 21.69
C LEU A 250 -26.04 7.07 23.18
N GLY A 251 -26.63 8.14 23.74
CA GLY A 251 -27.06 8.20 25.13
C GLY A 251 -25.94 8.47 26.15
N ALA A 252 -24.74 8.80 25.68
CA ALA A 252 -23.58 9.17 26.48
C ALA A 252 -23.56 10.68 26.78
N ALA A 253 -22.86 11.06 27.85
CA ALA A 253 -22.52 12.44 28.17
C ALA A 253 -21.15 12.79 27.56
N GLY A 254 -21.15 13.55 26.47
CA GLY A 254 -19.93 14.09 25.89
C GLY A 254 -19.30 15.18 26.78
N GLN A 255 -18.03 14.99 27.15
CA GLN A 255 -17.25 15.98 27.92
C GLN A 255 -16.04 16.45 27.10
N PHE A 256 -15.93 17.76 26.87
CA PHE A 256 -14.75 18.32 26.21
C PHE A 256 -13.53 18.23 27.14
N VAL A 257 -12.49 17.53 26.68
CA VAL A 257 -11.19 17.44 27.38
C VAL A 257 -10.07 17.64 26.36
N ALA A 258 -9.16 18.57 26.66
CA ALA A 258 -8.00 18.87 25.83
C ALA A 258 -7.09 17.64 25.74
N PHE A 259 -6.47 17.42 24.58
CA PHE A 259 -5.85 16.13 24.24
C PHE A 259 -4.77 15.65 25.23
N ALA A 260 -3.99 16.58 25.81
CA ALA A 260 -2.96 16.27 26.80
C ALA A 260 -3.51 15.88 28.18
N ASP A 261 -4.74 16.27 28.54
CA ASP A 261 -5.35 15.99 29.85
C ASP A 261 -6.07 14.63 29.88
N VAL A 262 -6.36 14.02 28.72
CA VAL A 262 -7.27 12.85 28.63
C VAL A 262 -6.76 11.63 29.39
N TYR A 263 -5.47 11.29 29.29
CA TYR A 263 -4.86 10.21 30.09
C TYR A 263 -5.13 10.40 31.59
N THR A 264 -4.92 11.62 32.08
CA THR A 264 -5.10 11.98 33.50
C THR A 264 -6.57 11.98 33.92
N ALA A 265 -7.49 12.23 32.99
CA ALA A 265 -8.92 12.17 33.24
C ALA A 265 -9.47 10.71 33.20
N LEU A 266 -8.90 9.83 32.38
CA LEU A 266 -9.14 8.39 32.38
C LEU A 266 -8.57 7.73 33.66
N GLU A 267 -7.28 7.95 33.97
CA GLU A 267 -6.58 7.48 35.19
C GLU A 267 -7.42 7.69 36.47
N ARG A 268 -8.11 8.83 36.54
CA ARG A 268 -8.84 9.29 37.73
C ARG A 268 -10.32 8.94 37.73
N GLY A 269 -10.83 8.26 36.68
CA GLY A 269 -12.26 7.98 36.52
C GLY A 269 -13.12 9.26 36.43
N VAL A 270 -12.57 10.33 35.85
CA VAL A 270 -13.33 11.54 35.47
C VAL A 270 -14.03 11.30 34.12
N LEU A 271 -13.43 10.46 33.28
CA LEU A 271 -13.99 9.91 32.06
C LEU A 271 -14.15 8.41 32.24
N ASP A 272 -15.24 7.85 31.71
CA ASP A 272 -15.42 6.40 31.55
C ASP A 272 -14.67 5.86 30.32
N ALA A 273 -14.60 6.68 29.27
CA ALA A 273 -13.99 6.36 27.98
C ALA A 273 -13.53 7.64 27.25
N GLY A 274 -12.74 7.50 26.19
CA GLY A 274 -12.33 8.63 25.37
C GLY A 274 -12.17 8.30 23.89
N ILE A 275 -12.55 9.26 23.04
CA ILE A 275 -12.48 9.09 21.58
C ILE A 275 -11.28 9.85 21.02
N THR A 276 -10.45 9.15 20.24
CA THR A 276 -9.40 9.71 19.39
C THR A 276 -8.91 8.66 18.37
N GLY A 277 -8.00 9.01 17.46
CA GLY A 277 -7.43 8.05 16.51
C GLY A 277 -6.53 6.99 17.15
N GLY A 278 -6.43 5.81 16.54
CA GLY A 278 -5.70 4.66 17.10
C GLY A 278 -4.23 4.96 17.45
N THR A 279 -3.46 5.47 16.50
CA THR A 279 -2.06 5.90 16.73
C THR A 279 -1.93 7.14 17.64
N PRO A 280 -2.79 8.18 17.57
CA PRO A 280 -2.85 9.24 18.59
C PRO A 280 -3.05 8.74 20.03
N GLY A 281 -3.99 7.81 20.27
CA GLY A 281 -4.26 7.25 21.60
C GLY A 281 -3.11 6.40 22.13
N TYR A 282 -2.49 5.60 21.26
CA TYR A 282 -1.24 4.89 21.56
C TYR A 282 -0.09 5.85 21.92
N GLY A 283 0.08 6.93 21.14
CA GLY A 283 1.10 7.96 21.39
C GLY A 283 0.90 8.76 22.69
N GLN A 284 -0.32 8.78 23.23
CA GLN A 284 -0.63 9.30 24.58
C GLN A 284 -0.80 8.19 25.63
N ARG A 285 -0.51 6.93 25.26
CA ARG A 285 -0.53 5.74 26.13
C ARG A 285 -1.84 5.44 26.83
N TRP A 286 -2.97 5.65 26.16
CA TRP A 286 -4.27 5.38 26.78
C TRP A 286 -4.44 3.88 27.13
N TYR A 287 -3.68 2.97 26.49
CA TYR A 287 -3.56 1.56 26.88
C TYR A 287 -3.04 1.31 28.31
N GLU A 288 -2.33 2.28 28.95
CA GLU A 288 -1.92 2.14 30.36
C GLU A 288 -3.11 2.33 31.33
N VAL A 289 -4.24 2.87 30.85
CA VAL A 289 -5.40 3.30 31.65
C VAL A 289 -6.77 2.93 31.04
N THR A 290 -6.80 2.13 29.97
CA THR A 290 -8.02 1.59 29.35
C THR A 290 -7.75 0.18 28.82
N ASP A 291 -8.72 -0.73 28.98
CA ASP A 291 -8.57 -2.14 28.61
C ASP A 291 -9.17 -2.47 27.22
N TYR A 292 -10.08 -1.65 26.69
CA TYR A 292 -10.88 -1.95 25.49
C TYR A 292 -10.77 -0.89 24.39
N LEU A 293 -10.71 -1.33 23.13
CA LEU A 293 -10.66 -0.48 21.93
C LEU A 293 -11.80 -0.83 20.97
N TYR A 294 -12.71 0.10 20.72
CA TYR A 294 -13.84 -0.07 19.78
C TYR A 294 -13.74 0.84 18.56
N GLY A 295 -13.89 0.30 17.36
CA GLY A 295 -13.95 1.09 16.12
C GLY A 295 -13.54 0.33 14.87
N PRO A 296 -13.21 1.03 13.76
CA PRO A 296 -13.20 2.50 13.60
C PRO A 296 -14.60 3.12 13.52
N ILE A 297 -14.71 4.41 13.88
CA ILE A 297 -15.81 5.26 13.41
C ILE A 297 -15.54 5.56 11.94
N VAL A 298 -16.21 4.85 11.02
CA VAL A 298 -16.03 5.03 9.56
C VAL A 298 -16.33 6.48 9.16
N GLY A 299 -15.45 7.07 8.35
CA GLY A 299 -15.61 8.46 7.91
C GLY A 299 -15.35 9.48 9.01
N SER A 300 -14.32 9.25 9.83
CA SER A 300 -13.84 10.18 10.87
C SER A 300 -12.35 10.51 10.75
N ILE A 301 -11.80 10.37 9.54
CA ILE A 301 -10.45 10.84 9.19
C ILE A 301 -10.35 12.32 9.56
N GLY A 302 -9.43 12.66 10.46
CA GLY A 302 -9.31 14.03 10.97
C GLY A 302 -8.61 14.92 9.95
N VAL A 303 -9.34 15.77 9.23
CA VAL A 303 -8.77 16.74 8.29
C VAL A 303 -8.49 18.06 9.01
N THR A 304 -7.26 18.58 8.86
CA THR A 304 -6.82 19.88 9.37
C THR A 304 -6.25 20.73 8.24
N TYR A 305 -6.26 22.06 8.40
CA TYR A 305 -5.71 23.01 7.42
C TYR A 305 -4.61 23.84 8.06
N VAL A 306 -3.37 23.63 7.62
CA VAL A 306 -2.18 24.27 8.20
C VAL A 306 -1.99 25.63 7.54
N THR A 307 -2.17 26.70 8.33
CA THR A 307 -2.48 28.05 7.85
C THR A 307 -1.48 29.07 8.37
N VAL A 308 -0.81 29.81 7.47
CA VAL A 308 0.09 30.94 7.80
C VAL A 308 -0.73 32.21 8.00
N ASN A 309 -0.45 32.99 9.05
CA ASN A 309 -1.18 34.24 9.27
C ASN A 309 -0.88 35.31 8.21
N GLY A 310 -1.80 36.25 8.03
CA GLY A 310 -1.74 37.22 6.95
C GLY A 310 -0.48 38.09 6.97
N ASP A 311 -0.01 38.50 8.16
CA ASP A 311 1.17 39.35 8.28
C ASP A 311 2.47 38.62 7.95
N LYS A 312 2.60 37.33 8.31
CA LYS A 312 3.75 36.50 7.90
C LYS A 312 3.66 36.13 6.42
N TRP A 313 2.48 35.78 5.92
CA TRP A 313 2.24 35.50 4.49
C TRP A 313 2.61 36.69 3.58
N ARG A 314 2.37 37.92 4.04
CA ARG A 314 2.76 39.17 3.36
C ARG A 314 4.26 39.48 3.41
N GLN A 315 5.01 38.94 4.38
CA GLN A 315 6.46 39.15 4.51
C GLN A 315 7.28 38.24 3.58
N LEU A 316 6.73 37.07 3.20
CA LEU A 316 7.36 36.16 2.25
C LEU A 316 7.52 36.78 0.85
N THR A 317 8.56 36.35 0.12
CA THR A 317 8.70 36.62 -1.32
C THR A 317 7.64 35.83 -2.11
N ALA A 318 7.44 36.14 -3.39
CA ALA A 318 6.53 35.35 -4.23
C ALA A 318 7.05 33.90 -4.41
N GLU A 319 8.37 33.75 -4.58
CA GLU A 319 9.08 32.48 -4.71
C GLU A 319 8.97 31.62 -3.44
N ASN A 320 9.21 32.21 -2.26
CA ASN A 320 9.10 31.47 -1.00
C ASN A 320 7.64 31.13 -0.65
N ARG A 321 6.65 31.92 -1.10
CA ARG A 321 5.22 31.56 -1.00
C ARG A 321 4.88 30.32 -1.83
N GLU A 322 5.40 30.22 -3.04
CA GLU A 322 5.16 29.06 -3.90
C GLU A 322 5.84 27.81 -3.34
N ILE A 323 7.11 27.92 -2.91
CA ILE A 323 7.86 26.83 -2.28
C ILE A 323 7.14 26.29 -1.03
N LEU A 324 6.53 27.16 -0.21
CA LEU A 324 5.76 26.72 0.96
C LEU A 324 4.53 25.87 0.57
N LYS A 325 3.92 26.14 -0.59
CA LYS A 325 2.76 25.40 -1.12
C LYS A 325 3.16 24.11 -1.81
N GLU A 326 4.14 24.15 -2.72
CA GLU A 326 4.64 22.93 -3.39
C GLU A 326 5.14 21.89 -2.38
N VAL A 327 5.89 22.30 -1.35
CA VAL A 327 6.33 21.39 -0.28
C VAL A 327 5.16 20.95 0.61
N GLY A 328 4.05 21.69 0.60
CA GLY A 328 2.77 21.35 1.22
C GLY A 328 2.02 20.27 0.46
N GLU A 329 1.98 20.35 -0.87
CA GLU A 329 1.47 19.32 -1.77
C GLU A 329 2.31 18.03 -1.68
N GLU A 330 3.66 18.15 -1.64
CA GLU A 330 4.57 17.04 -1.32
C GLU A 330 4.24 16.39 0.04
N PHE A 331 3.92 17.20 1.04
CA PHE A 331 3.54 16.73 2.38
C PHE A 331 2.16 16.06 2.40
N GLU A 332 1.16 16.60 1.70
CA GLU A 332 -0.19 16.02 1.64
C GLU A 332 -0.17 14.61 1.03
N ALA A 333 0.56 14.44 -0.07
CA ALA A 333 0.73 13.15 -0.72
C ALA A 333 1.38 12.11 0.23
N GLU A 334 2.47 12.48 0.92
CA GLU A 334 3.14 11.59 1.87
C GLU A 334 2.31 11.35 3.14
N ASN A 335 1.57 12.35 3.63
CA ASN A 335 0.63 12.20 4.74
C ASN A 335 -0.49 11.22 4.36
N LEU A 336 -1.11 11.36 3.19
CA LEU A 336 -2.18 10.47 2.74
C LEU A 336 -1.67 9.04 2.51
N ARG A 337 -0.47 8.89 1.95
CA ARG A 337 0.19 7.59 1.81
C ARG A 337 0.45 6.94 3.18
N LEU A 338 1.08 7.64 4.11
CA LEU A 338 1.36 7.12 5.45
C LEU A 338 0.08 6.87 6.28
N LEU A 339 -0.96 7.68 6.09
CA LEU A 339 -2.28 7.47 6.67
C LEU A 339 -2.87 6.11 6.27
N LYS A 340 -2.92 5.85 4.96
CA LYS A 340 -3.51 4.62 4.39
C LYS A 340 -2.66 3.37 4.65
N THR A 341 -1.34 3.52 4.78
CA THR A 341 -0.39 2.38 4.85
C THR A 341 0.08 2.02 6.26
N ASP A 342 0.16 2.99 7.17
CA ASP A 342 0.73 2.83 8.52
C ASP A 342 -0.23 3.36 9.60
N TRP A 343 -0.62 4.64 9.54
CA TRP A 343 -1.18 5.32 10.73
C TRP A 343 -2.60 4.92 11.12
N ASP A 344 -3.46 4.57 10.15
CA ASP A 344 -4.79 4.00 10.41
C ASP A 344 -4.71 2.47 10.66
N PRO A 345 -4.03 1.65 9.81
CA PRO A 345 -3.94 0.20 10.02
C PRO A 345 -3.20 -0.20 11.31
N ALA A 346 -2.07 0.43 11.64
CA ALA A 346 -1.32 0.15 12.87
C ALA A 346 -2.01 0.69 14.14
N GLY A 347 -3.05 1.52 13.98
CA GLY A 347 -3.81 2.09 15.10
C GLY A 347 -4.48 1.04 15.98
N ILE A 348 -4.82 -0.14 15.43
CA ILE A 348 -5.34 -1.28 16.19
C ILE A 348 -4.18 -2.09 16.78
N SER A 349 -3.27 -2.59 15.93
CA SER A 349 -2.25 -3.57 16.34
C SER A 349 -1.26 -3.03 17.38
N LEU A 350 -0.93 -1.73 17.37
CA LEU A 350 -0.08 -1.11 18.39
C LEU A 350 -0.73 -1.09 19.78
N ASN A 351 -2.04 -0.87 19.88
CA ASN A 351 -2.76 -0.87 21.16
C ASN A 351 -3.04 -2.30 21.65
N VAL A 352 -3.34 -3.23 20.73
CA VAL A 352 -3.51 -4.66 21.05
C VAL A 352 -2.19 -5.29 21.51
N ALA A 353 -1.04 -4.88 20.96
CA ALA A 353 0.28 -5.35 21.38
C ALA A 353 0.63 -5.01 22.84
N GLU A 354 0.15 -3.88 23.36
CA GLU A 354 0.29 -3.49 24.78
C GLU A 354 -0.78 -4.13 25.68
N GLY A 355 -1.74 -4.86 25.10
CA GLY A 355 -2.67 -5.73 25.82
C GLY A 355 -4.16 -5.36 25.75
N MET A 356 -4.56 -4.34 24.98
CA MET A 356 -5.98 -3.96 24.85
C MET A 356 -6.80 -5.00 24.07
N GLU A 357 -8.05 -5.21 24.49
CA GLU A 357 -9.04 -6.03 23.77
C GLU A 357 -9.73 -5.18 22.67
N TYR A 358 -9.48 -5.52 21.41
CA TYR A 358 -10.10 -4.85 20.26
C TYR A 358 -11.42 -5.50 19.83
N SER A 359 -12.40 -4.68 19.46
CA SER A 359 -13.64 -5.08 18.81
C SER A 359 -14.08 -4.05 17.78
N ASP A 360 -14.68 -4.51 16.69
CA ASP A 360 -15.52 -3.66 15.84
C ASP A 360 -16.78 -3.21 16.62
N PHE A 361 -17.45 -2.14 16.18
CA PHE A 361 -18.69 -1.69 16.78
C PHE A 361 -19.84 -2.69 16.55
N PRO A 362 -20.69 -2.95 17.58
CA PRO A 362 -21.96 -3.66 17.43
C PRO A 362 -22.88 -3.05 16.35
N ASP A 363 -23.69 -3.89 15.70
CA ASP A 363 -24.59 -3.46 14.62
C ASP A 363 -25.64 -2.43 15.07
N ASP A 364 -26.12 -2.51 16.32
CA ASP A 364 -27.05 -1.54 16.90
C ASP A 364 -26.39 -0.19 17.19
N VAL A 365 -25.13 -0.18 17.61
CA VAL A 365 -24.29 1.03 17.74
C VAL A 365 -24.06 1.66 16.37
N LYS A 366 -23.66 0.89 15.35
CA LYS A 366 -23.48 1.37 13.97
C LYS A 366 -24.78 1.97 13.40
N ALA A 367 -25.91 1.30 13.58
CA ALA A 367 -27.21 1.81 13.17
C ALA A 367 -27.57 3.12 13.90
N GLN A 368 -27.33 3.20 15.21
CA GLN A 368 -27.60 4.43 15.97
C GLN A 368 -26.66 5.57 15.60
N MET A 369 -25.41 5.33 15.18
CA MET A 369 -24.53 6.37 14.65
C MET A 369 -25.12 7.01 13.37
N ARG A 370 -25.62 6.20 12.42
CA ARG A 370 -26.28 6.69 11.20
C ARG A 370 -27.59 7.43 11.50
N ASP A 371 -28.43 6.87 12.37
CA ASP A 371 -29.67 7.52 12.83
C ASP A 371 -29.39 8.89 13.47
N THR A 372 -28.41 8.95 14.39
CA THR A 372 -27.98 10.17 15.06
C THR A 372 -27.45 11.20 14.07
N ALA A 373 -26.70 10.78 13.05
CA ALA A 373 -26.16 11.67 12.02
C ALA A 373 -27.26 12.41 11.26
N LEU A 374 -28.33 11.70 10.87
CA LEU A 374 -29.47 12.26 10.15
C LEU A 374 -30.41 13.07 11.07
N ASN A 375 -30.74 12.53 12.25
CA ASN A 375 -31.83 13.03 13.10
C ASN A 375 -31.38 13.99 14.21
N ALA A 376 -30.07 14.11 14.48
CA ALA A 376 -29.52 15.04 15.47
C ALA A 376 -28.35 15.88 14.94
N ILE A 377 -27.31 15.27 14.36
CA ILE A 377 -26.09 15.98 13.96
C ILE A 377 -26.40 17.00 12.85
N ILE A 378 -27.05 16.60 11.76
CA ILE A 378 -27.41 17.54 10.69
C ILE A 378 -28.32 18.68 11.22
N PRO A 379 -29.47 18.43 11.87
CA PRO A 379 -30.32 19.53 12.38
C PRO A 379 -29.60 20.48 13.34
N ASN A 380 -28.81 19.96 14.28
CA ASN A 380 -28.06 20.77 15.24
C ASN A 380 -26.94 21.57 14.54
N TRP A 381 -26.28 20.98 13.54
CA TRP A 381 -25.29 21.68 12.72
C TRP A 381 -25.93 22.77 11.85
N VAL A 382 -27.08 22.51 11.22
CA VAL A 382 -27.85 23.48 10.44
C VAL A 382 -28.23 24.70 11.28
N GLU A 383 -28.67 24.50 12.53
CA GLU A 383 -28.93 25.63 13.45
C GLU A 383 -27.66 26.45 13.71
N ARG A 384 -26.53 25.78 14.02
CA ARG A 384 -25.24 26.46 14.27
C ARG A 384 -24.68 27.17 13.03
N ALA A 385 -24.87 26.62 11.83
CA ALA A 385 -24.41 27.17 10.56
C ALA A 385 -25.23 28.40 10.08
N GLY A 386 -26.35 28.72 10.75
CA GLY A 386 -27.19 29.88 10.43
C GLY A 386 -28.51 29.55 9.71
N GLY A 387 -28.90 28.28 9.66
CA GLY A 387 -30.17 27.80 9.09
C GLY A 387 -30.03 27.13 7.72
N ALA A 388 -31.16 26.63 7.19
CA ALA A 388 -31.21 25.84 5.96
C ALA A 388 -30.81 26.63 4.68
N ASP A 389 -30.94 27.96 4.69
CA ASP A 389 -30.50 28.83 3.60
C ASP A 389 -29.01 29.23 3.70
N SER A 390 -28.26 28.72 4.70
CA SER A 390 -26.87 29.13 4.97
C SER A 390 -25.87 28.63 3.92
N GLU A 391 -24.75 29.35 3.78
CA GLU A 391 -23.66 28.99 2.87
C GLU A 391 -23.16 27.55 3.09
N GLY A 392 -23.03 27.11 4.34
CA GLY A 392 -22.64 25.74 4.68
C GLY A 392 -23.63 24.69 4.18
N VAL A 393 -24.93 24.94 4.32
CA VAL A 393 -25.97 24.02 3.83
C VAL A 393 -26.04 23.99 2.30
N ASN A 394 -25.75 25.10 1.63
CA ASN A 394 -25.60 25.12 0.17
C ASN A 394 -24.39 24.28 -0.27
N ILE A 395 -23.20 24.48 0.34
CA ILE A 395 -22.00 23.66 0.10
C ILE A 395 -22.29 22.18 0.36
N PHE A 396 -22.99 21.86 1.46
CA PHE A 396 -23.39 20.48 1.76
C PHE A 396 -24.27 19.91 0.64
N ASN A 397 -25.38 20.55 0.30
CA ASN A 397 -26.34 20.03 -0.68
C ASN A 397 -25.78 19.97 -2.12
N GLU A 398 -24.82 20.83 -2.46
CA GLU A 398 -24.18 20.86 -3.78
C GLU A 398 -23.05 19.82 -3.90
N LYS A 399 -22.26 19.60 -2.84
CA LYS A 399 -20.99 18.85 -2.91
C LYS A 399 -20.93 17.60 -2.02
N VAL A 400 -21.31 17.71 -0.75
CA VAL A 400 -21.16 16.60 0.22
C VAL A 400 -22.33 15.62 0.17
N GLY A 401 -23.55 16.16 0.13
CA GLY A 401 -24.81 15.41 0.10
C GLY A 401 -24.92 14.35 -1.00
N PRO A 402 -24.52 14.65 -2.26
CA PRO A 402 -24.47 13.66 -3.33
C PRO A 402 -23.56 12.46 -3.04
N ILE A 403 -22.43 12.68 -2.36
CA ILE A 403 -21.44 11.64 -2.01
C ILE A 403 -21.93 10.78 -0.84
N VAL A 404 -22.56 11.39 0.17
CA VAL A 404 -23.04 10.67 1.38
C VAL A 404 -24.49 10.14 1.29
N GLY A 405 -25.19 10.43 0.18
CA GLY A 405 -26.57 9.99 -0.08
C GLY A 405 -27.64 10.74 0.73
N VAL A 406 -27.40 12.01 1.08
CA VAL A 406 -28.25 12.80 1.99
C VAL A 406 -28.51 14.18 1.42
N VAL A 407 -29.73 14.69 1.58
CA VAL A 407 -30.11 16.09 1.30
C VAL A 407 -30.65 16.77 2.55
N ILE A 408 -30.25 18.01 2.77
CA ILE A 408 -30.81 18.89 3.81
C ILE A 408 -32.00 19.61 3.20
N ASN A 409 -33.18 19.36 3.76
CA ASN A 409 -34.44 19.93 3.32
C ASN A 409 -34.54 21.43 3.70
N PRO A 410 -35.39 22.23 3.02
CA PRO A 410 -35.57 23.67 3.33
C PRO A 410 -36.13 24.00 4.73
N ASP A 411 -36.51 23.00 5.54
CA ASP A 411 -36.88 23.15 6.95
C ASP A 411 -35.74 22.79 7.94
N GLY A 412 -34.57 22.44 7.42
CA GLY A 412 -33.38 22.06 8.19
C GLY A 412 -33.30 20.58 8.60
N THR A 413 -34.29 19.76 8.22
CA THR A 413 -34.24 18.31 8.44
C THR A 413 -33.37 17.60 7.39
N ALA A 414 -32.81 16.43 7.72
CA ALA A 414 -32.15 15.56 6.75
C ALA A 414 -33.15 14.59 6.09
N SER A 415 -32.95 14.28 4.81
CA SER A 415 -33.55 13.14 4.11
C SER A 415 -32.44 12.31 3.48
N GLU A 416 -32.48 10.98 3.63
CA GLU A 416 -31.72 10.11 2.70
C GLU A 416 -32.34 10.23 1.31
N THR A 417 -31.51 10.45 0.28
CA THR A 417 -32.01 10.57 -1.09
C THR A 417 -32.47 9.21 -1.58
N THR A 418 -33.73 9.11 -2.05
CA THR A 418 -34.30 7.81 -2.48
C THR A 418 -33.70 7.26 -3.79
N ALA A 419 -32.70 7.95 -4.32
CA ALA A 419 -31.68 7.34 -5.16
C ALA A 419 -30.51 6.89 -4.28
N MET A 420 -30.32 5.57 -4.15
CA MET A 420 -28.98 5.05 -4.45
C MET A 420 -28.69 5.52 -5.88
N MET A 421 -27.84 6.52 -6.05
CA MET A 421 -27.45 6.95 -7.37
C MET A 421 -26.60 5.84 -8.00
N SER A 422 -27.18 5.10 -8.96
CA SER A 422 -26.36 4.68 -10.09
C SER A 422 -25.70 5.96 -10.65
N PRO A 423 -24.37 6.00 -10.85
CA PRO A 423 -23.69 7.21 -11.32
C PRO A 423 -24.28 7.63 -12.67
N GLY A 424 -25.08 8.70 -12.63
CA GLY A 424 -26.23 8.85 -13.52
C GLY A 424 -26.23 10.17 -14.27
N ALA A 425 -25.43 10.23 -15.34
CA ALA A 425 -25.48 11.22 -16.42
C ALA A 425 -25.67 12.69 -16.01
N MET A 426 -24.58 13.45 -16.01
CA MET A 426 -24.68 14.87 -16.38
C MET A 426 -25.23 14.95 -17.81
N ASP A 427 -26.49 15.37 -17.94
CA ASP A 427 -27.03 15.79 -19.23
C ASP A 427 -26.35 17.11 -19.61
N CYS A 428 -25.50 17.08 -20.64
CA CYS A 428 -24.90 18.28 -21.26
C CYS A 428 -25.95 19.06 -22.09
N GLY A 429 -27.07 19.37 -21.43
CA GLY A 429 -28.37 19.77 -21.98
C GLY A 429 -28.52 21.24 -22.34
N SER A 430 -27.54 21.81 -23.06
CA SER A 430 -27.59 23.08 -23.78
C SER A 430 -27.58 24.43 -23.01
N ASP A 431 -26.95 25.42 -23.66
CA ASP A 431 -27.11 26.88 -23.51
C ASP A 431 -26.52 27.62 -22.27
N ARG A 432 -25.23 27.99 -22.41
CA ARG A 432 -24.59 29.30 -22.06
C ARG A 432 -23.85 29.49 -20.71
N GLY A 433 -22.55 29.17 -20.72
CA GLY A 433 -21.46 29.91 -20.04
C GLY A 433 -21.39 29.86 -18.50
N VAL A 434 -20.22 29.90 -17.86
CA VAL A 434 -18.91 30.44 -18.31
C VAL A 434 -17.75 29.64 -17.72
N GLY A 435 -16.76 29.27 -18.54
CA GLY A 435 -15.35 29.11 -18.10
C GLY A 435 -14.94 27.82 -17.40
N GLU A 436 -14.85 26.70 -18.14
CA GLU A 436 -14.12 25.51 -17.70
C GLU A 436 -12.59 25.66 -17.91
N VAL A 437 -11.79 24.98 -17.07
CA VAL A 437 -10.37 24.70 -17.33
C VAL A 437 -10.18 23.18 -17.36
N CYS A 438 -10.42 22.57 -18.51
CA CYS A 438 -10.12 21.17 -18.74
C CYS A 438 -8.68 21.04 -19.27
N ILE A 439 -7.82 20.31 -18.54
CA ILE A 439 -6.49 19.95 -19.02
C ILE A 439 -6.65 19.06 -20.26
N SER A 440 -5.90 19.35 -21.32
CA SER A 440 -5.96 18.61 -22.58
C SER A 440 -4.58 18.19 -23.06
N VAL A 441 -4.41 16.88 -23.27
CA VAL A 441 -3.31 16.33 -24.07
C VAL A 441 -3.74 16.38 -25.53
N VAL A 442 -2.87 16.88 -26.41
CA VAL A 442 -3.19 17.13 -27.82
C VAL A 442 -2.42 16.15 -28.72
N ASP A 443 -3.13 15.26 -29.42
CA ASP A 443 -2.57 14.62 -30.61
C ASP A 443 -2.36 15.67 -31.70
N SER A 444 -1.10 15.84 -32.09
CA SER A 444 -0.65 16.82 -33.06
C SER A 444 -0.80 16.41 -34.53
N SER A 445 -1.36 15.23 -34.84
CA SER A 445 -1.23 14.58 -36.15
C SER A 445 -2.44 14.67 -37.10
N THR A 446 -3.68 14.68 -36.61
CA THR A 446 -4.90 14.51 -37.45
C THR A 446 -5.87 15.69 -37.43
N GLY A 447 -6.17 16.27 -36.27
CA GLY A 447 -6.94 17.51 -36.13
C GLY A 447 -8.46 17.41 -36.33
N GLU A 448 -9.03 16.22 -36.43
CA GLU A 448 -10.49 15.99 -36.39
C GLU A 448 -10.95 15.49 -35.02
N LYS A 449 -12.18 15.85 -34.62
CA LYS A 449 -12.78 15.42 -33.36
C LYS A 449 -13.79 14.30 -33.60
N GLU A 450 -13.39 13.05 -33.41
CA GLU A 450 -14.35 11.96 -33.19
C GLU A 450 -14.70 11.88 -31.70
N ALA A 451 -15.97 11.60 -31.40
CA ALA A 451 -16.47 11.46 -30.03
C ALA A 451 -16.57 9.98 -29.68
N PHE A 452 -15.81 9.54 -28.67
CA PHE A 452 -16.02 8.22 -28.09
C PHE A 452 -17.41 8.12 -27.47
N ALA A 453 -18.18 7.14 -27.91
CA ALA A 453 -19.52 6.90 -27.40
C ALA A 453 -19.47 6.27 -26.00
N SER A 454 -20.40 6.67 -25.14
CA SER A 454 -20.62 6.06 -23.83
C SER A 454 -20.89 4.56 -24.00
N THR A 455 -19.92 3.72 -23.63
CA THR A 455 -20.06 2.28 -23.75
C THR A 455 -20.75 1.73 -22.52
N GLN A 456 -22.01 1.35 -22.69
CA GLN A 456 -22.80 0.66 -21.69
C GLN A 456 -22.24 -0.76 -21.50
N CYS A 457 -22.18 -1.27 -20.26
CA CYS A 457 -21.62 -2.60 -19.94
C CYS A 457 -22.59 -3.75 -20.32
N ASP A 458 -22.98 -3.81 -21.59
CA ASP A 458 -23.84 -4.88 -22.12
C ASP A 458 -23.01 -6.15 -22.37
N GLY A 459 -23.25 -7.19 -21.56
CA GLY A 459 -22.45 -8.42 -21.49
C GLY A 459 -22.53 -9.39 -22.69
N ASP A 460 -23.04 -8.94 -23.84
CA ASP A 460 -23.24 -9.77 -25.05
C ASP A 460 -21.98 -9.89 -25.93
N ALA A 461 -20.91 -9.14 -25.64
CA ALA A 461 -19.69 -9.10 -26.47
C ALA A 461 -18.66 -10.21 -26.20
N ALA A 462 -18.91 -11.15 -25.27
CA ALA A 462 -17.95 -12.18 -24.85
C ALA A 462 -18.60 -13.55 -24.57
N ALA A 463 -19.23 -14.14 -25.59
CA ALA A 463 -19.87 -15.47 -25.48
C ALA A 463 -19.89 -16.32 -26.77
N SER A 464 -19.18 -15.93 -27.84
CA SER A 464 -19.11 -16.73 -29.07
C SER A 464 -17.83 -16.49 -29.86
N VAL A 465 -17.20 -17.57 -30.34
CA VAL A 465 -16.07 -17.54 -31.28
C VAL A 465 -16.56 -17.01 -32.64
N PRO A 466 -16.08 -15.85 -33.14
CA PRO A 466 -16.50 -15.31 -34.43
C PRO A 466 -15.60 -15.78 -35.58
N ASP A 467 -16.20 -16.26 -36.67
CA ASP A 467 -15.47 -16.60 -37.90
C ASP A 467 -14.89 -15.33 -38.57
N SER A 468 -13.56 -15.17 -38.51
CA SER A 468 -12.71 -14.41 -39.46
C SER A 468 -12.97 -12.89 -39.67
N HIS A 469 -11.90 -12.11 -39.45
CA HIS A 469 -11.69 -10.75 -40.00
C HIS A 469 -12.67 -9.63 -39.57
N GLY A 470 -12.50 -9.15 -38.34
CA GLY A 470 -12.97 -7.82 -37.92
C GLY A 470 -12.27 -7.40 -36.63
N GLY A 471 -11.54 -6.29 -36.62
CA GLY A 471 -10.83 -5.81 -35.43
C GLY A 471 -11.76 -5.09 -34.46
N GLY A 472 -11.76 -5.51 -33.20
CA GLY A 472 -12.49 -4.87 -32.09
C GLY A 472 -12.14 -5.53 -30.76
N SER A 473 -11.61 -4.77 -29.81
CA SER A 473 -11.02 -5.30 -28.57
C SER A 473 -12.07 -5.74 -27.54
N PRO A 474 -11.81 -6.76 -26.70
CA PRO A 474 -12.72 -7.15 -25.61
C PRO A 474 -12.79 -6.08 -24.51
N ALA A 475 -13.89 -5.35 -24.44
CA ALA A 475 -14.08 -4.17 -23.57
C ALA A 475 -14.30 -4.47 -22.06
N GLY A 476 -13.78 -5.59 -21.54
CA GLY A 476 -14.02 -6.03 -20.16
C GLY A 476 -13.08 -5.43 -19.09
N TRP A 477 -11.90 -4.95 -19.49
CA TRP A 477 -10.80 -4.66 -18.54
C TRP A 477 -10.54 -3.17 -18.29
N SER A 478 -11.04 -2.26 -19.13
CA SER A 478 -10.82 -0.81 -18.99
C SER A 478 -11.57 -0.17 -17.80
N CYS A 479 -12.52 -0.87 -17.19
CA CYS A 479 -13.32 -0.38 -16.06
C CYS A 479 -12.65 -0.47 -14.67
N GLY A 480 -11.35 -0.73 -14.58
CA GLY A 480 -10.67 -0.91 -13.28
C GLY A 480 -9.25 -0.36 -13.14
N VAL A 481 -8.71 0.32 -14.16
CA VAL A 481 -7.30 0.77 -14.17
C VAL A 481 -7.17 2.29 -14.28
N GLU A 482 -7.90 2.93 -15.19
CA GLU A 482 -7.88 4.39 -15.42
C GLU A 482 -9.06 5.14 -14.79
N SER A 483 -9.99 4.41 -14.15
CA SER A 483 -11.16 4.98 -13.47
C SER A 483 -11.34 4.33 -12.10
N GLY A 484 -11.80 5.12 -11.12
CA GLY A 484 -12.09 4.65 -9.78
C GLY A 484 -13.13 3.52 -9.79
N ILE A 485 -13.01 2.60 -8.82
CA ILE A 485 -13.78 1.34 -8.73
C ILE A 485 -15.25 1.57 -9.07
N ASN A 486 -15.74 0.90 -10.13
CA ASN A 486 -17.09 1.07 -10.64
C ASN A 486 -18.15 0.83 -9.55
N PHE A 487 -18.77 1.90 -9.08
CA PHE A 487 -19.67 1.92 -7.92
C PHE A 487 -20.94 1.08 -8.09
N ASN A 488 -21.29 0.65 -9.31
CA ASN A 488 -22.47 -0.17 -9.59
C ASN A 488 -22.12 -1.67 -9.63
N LEU A 489 -21.58 -2.18 -8.52
CA LEU A 489 -21.16 -3.59 -8.35
C LEU A 489 -22.28 -4.58 -8.68
N THR A 490 -21.96 -5.66 -9.41
CA THR A 490 -22.97 -6.66 -9.82
C THR A 490 -23.69 -7.26 -8.60
N PRO A 491 -25.03 -7.20 -8.54
CA PRO A 491 -25.81 -7.83 -7.48
C PRO A 491 -25.90 -9.34 -7.69
N LEU A 492 -25.85 -10.10 -6.60
CA LEU A 492 -26.08 -11.53 -6.61
C LEU A 492 -27.55 -11.84 -6.95
N THR A 493 -27.79 -12.63 -8.00
CA THR A 493 -29.14 -12.99 -8.48
C THR A 493 -29.34 -14.49 -8.64
N SER A 494 -28.25 -15.24 -8.83
CA SER A 494 -28.21 -16.70 -8.79
C SER A 494 -28.31 -17.24 -7.36
N SER A 495 -28.94 -18.41 -7.20
CA SER A 495 -29.04 -19.08 -5.90
C SER A 495 -29.14 -20.61 -6.04
N GLY A 496 -28.39 -21.33 -5.20
CA GLY A 496 -28.53 -22.77 -4.98
C GLY A 496 -27.53 -23.69 -5.67
N GLU A 497 -26.55 -23.13 -6.41
CA GLU A 497 -25.43 -23.87 -7.00
C GLU A 497 -24.10 -23.37 -6.43
N SER A 498 -23.12 -24.26 -6.27
CA SER A 498 -21.83 -23.94 -5.64
C SER A 498 -20.68 -24.39 -6.52
N PHE A 499 -19.73 -23.50 -6.73
CA PHE A 499 -18.59 -23.65 -7.63
C PHE A 499 -17.31 -23.59 -6.80
N GLU A 500 -16.74 -24.76 -6.55
CA GLU A 500 -15.46 -24.95 -5.86
C GLU A 500 -14.36 -25.09 -6.92
N PHE A 501 -13.33 -24.25 -6.82
CA PHE A 501 -12.16 -24.23 -7.70
C PHE A 501 -10.90 -24.47 -6.87
N GLN A 502 -10.09 -25.46 -7.23
CA GLN A 502 -8.74 -25.54 -6.68
C GLN A 502 -7.86 -24.45 -7.33
N MET A 503 -7.40 -23.47 -6.55
CA MET A 503 -6.47 -22.43 -7.01
C MET A 503 -5.03 -22.74 -6.57
N ALA A 504 -4.13 -22.83 -7.54
CA ALA A 504 -2.71 -23.12 -7.32
C ALA A 504 -1.83 -21.86 -7.43
N CYS A 505 -1.36 -21.34 -6.29
CA CYS A 505 -0.36 -20.27 -6.25
C CYS A 505 1.04 -20.77 -6.64
N ILE A 506 1.94 -19.88 -7.05
CA ILE A 506 3.36 -20.21 -7.26
C ILE A 506 4.01 -20.68 -5.94
N ASN A 507 3.72 -20.00 -4.82
CA ASN A 507 4.04 -20.46 -3.46
C ASN A 507 3.13 -19.73 -2.44
N ARG A 508 2.77 -20.38 -1.32
CA ARG A 508 2.01 -19.73 -0.22
C ARG A 508 2.80 -18.66 0.53
N THR A 509 4.14 -18.69 0.51
CA THR A 509 4.97 -17.68 1.18
C THR A 509 5.19 -16.42 0.35
N LEU A 510 4.71 -16.38 -0.90
CA LEU A 510 4.77 -15.19 -1.74
C LEU A 510 3.64 -14.22 -1.41
N VAL A 511 3.99 -12.94 -1.43
CA VAL A 511 3.10 -11.77 -1.30
C VAL A 511 1.82 -11.94 -2.12
N ASP A 512 1.95 -12.30 -3.40
CA ASP A 512 0.85 -12.53 -4.35
C ASP A 512 -0.23 -13.47 -3.79
N CYS A 513 0.18 -14.63 -3.27
CA CYS A 513 -0.73 -15.59 -2.66
C CYS A 513 -1.26 -15.07 -1.33
N GLY A 514 -0.41 -14.40 -0.53
CA GLY A 514 -0.79 -13.73 0.71
C GLY A 514 -1.94 -12.72 0.52
N LEU A 515 -1.87 -11.88 -0.52
CA LEU A 515 -2.94 -10.95 -0.89
C LEU A 515 -4.20 -11.66 -1.40
N ALA A 516 -4.04 -12.77 -2.14
CA ALA A 516 -5.19 -13.50 -2.64
C ALA A 516 -6.01 -14.15 -1.51
N ILE A 517 -5.33 -14.58 -0.44
CA ILE A 517 -5.92 -15.31 0.69
C ILE A 517 -6.20 -14.45 1.93
N GLY A 518 -5.73 -13.20 1.96
CA GLY A 518 -5.90 -12.28 3.09
C GLY A 518 -4.81 -12.33 4.16
N ASN A 519 -3.79 -13.18 4.01
CA ASN A 519 -2.69 -13.34 5.00
C ASN A 519 -1.66 -12.18 5.00
N TYR A 520 -1.91 -11.07 4.31
CA TYR A 520 -0.97 -9.93 4.24
C TYR A 520 -1.30 -8.77 5.21
N SER A 521 -2.46 -8.83 5.85
CA SER A 521 -2.82 -8.02 7.02
C SER A 521 -3.63 -8.88 7.98
N GLU A 522 -3.90 -8.37 9.18
CA GLU A 522 -4.78 -9.05 10.16
C GLU A 522 -6.27 -8.77 9.87
N THR A 523 -6.64 -8.28 8.68
CA THR A 523 -8.02 -7.93 8.29
C THR A 523 -8.52 -8.79 7.13
N GLU A 524 -9.61 -9.54 7.34
CA GLU A 524 -10.19 -10.47 6.36
C GLU A 524 -10.66 -9.78 5.05
N ASP A 525 -10.87 -8.46 5.07
CA ASP A 525 -11.39 -7.67 3.95
C ASP A 525 -10.47 -7.56 2.72
N ILE A 526 -9.15 -7.75 2.87
CA ILE A 526 -8.22 -7.60 1.73
C ILE A 526 -8.03 -8.88 0.89
N GLY A 527 -8.48 -10.04 1.38
CA GLY A 527 -8.37 -11.30 0.63
C GLY A 527 -9.28 -11.34 -0.60
N PHE A 528 -8.73 -11.51 -1.80
CA PHE A 528 -9.51 -11.68 -3.03
C PHE A 528 -10.54 -12.81 -2.91
N VAL A 529 -10.10 -13.97 -2.41
CA VAL A 529 -10.94 -15.17 -2.28
C VAL A 529 -12.07 -14.96 -1.28
N GLU A 530 -11.80 -14.35 -0.12
CA GLU A 530 -12.83 -14.07 0.89
C GLU A 530 -13.81 -12.98 0.43
N ARG A 531 -13.37 -11.96 -0.31
CA ARG A 531 -14.30 -10.99 -0.93
C ARG A 531 -15.23 -11.64 -1.95
N VAL A 532 -14.72 -12.50 -2.84
CA VAL A 532 -15.53 -13.28 -3.79
C VAL A 532 -16.52 -14.17 -3.04
N LYS A 533 -16.04 -14.97 -2.08
CA LYS A 533 -16.84 -15.90 -1.28
C LYS A 533 -17.94 -15.17 -0.51
N ARG A 534 -17.66 -13.98 0.06
CA ARG A 534 -18.63 -13.12 0.73
C ARG A 534 -19.67 -12.57 -0.25
N ARG A 535 -19.26 -11.96 -1.38
CA ARG A 535 -20.19 -11.38 -2.37
C ARG A 535 -21.05 -12.40 -3.10
N THR A 536 -20.53 -13.61 -3.32
CA THR A 536 -21.28 -14.74 -3.89
C THR A 536 -22.09 -15.52 -2.85
N ASN A 537 -22.04 -15.11 -1.58
CA ASN A 537 -22.74 -15.72 -0.44
C ASN A 537 -22.41 -17.22 -0.28
N GLY A 538 -21.13 -17.57 -0.49
CA GLY A 538 -20.60 -18.93 -0.46
C GLY A 538 -20.78 -19.74 -1.75
N GLN A 539 -21.30 -19.15 -2.83
CA GLN A 539 -21.50 -19.88 -4.10
C GLN A 539 -20.24 -20.01 -4.97
N VAL A 540 -19.22 -19.17 -4.76
CA VAL A 540 -17.89 -19.36 -5.36
C VAL A 540 -16.85 -19.47 -4.25
N VAL A 541 -16.05 -20.53 -4.28
CA VAL A 541 -14.99 -20.79 -3.30
C VAL A 541 -13.72 -21.21 -4.05
N PHE A 542 -12.59 -20.58 -3.70
CA PHE A 542 -11.27 -20.98 -4.18
C PHE A 542 -10.49 -21.69 -3.06
N GLU A 543 -10.28 -23.00 -3.21
CA GLU A 543 -9.48 -23.79 -2.27
C GLU A 543 -8.00 -23.69 -2.63
N ILE A 544 -7.20 -23.20 -1.69
CA ILE A 544 -5.82 -22.75 -1.95
C ILE A 544 -4.85 -23.93 -1.86
N SER A 545 -4.01 -24.03 -2.88
CA SER A 545 -2.87 -24.94 -3.00
C SER A 545 -1.65 -24.19 -3.57
N SER A 546 -0.48 -24.83 -3.62
CA SER A 546 0.69 -24.24 -4.28
C SER A 546 1.45 -25.22 -5.17
N PHE A 547 2.20 -24.70 -6.15
CA PHE A 547 2.97 -25.52 -7.09
C PHE A 547 3.90 -26.55 -6.39
N PRO A 548 4.60 -26.23 -5.28
CA PRO A 548 5.37 -27.21 -4.51
C PRO A 548 4.53 -28.34 -3.88
N GLU A 549 3.30 -28.06 -3.45
CA GLU A 549 2.39 -29.07 -2.86
C GLU A 549 1.87 -30.04 -3.92
N LEU A 550 1.69 -29.56 -5.15
CA LEU A 550 1.16 -30.32 -6.28
C LEU A 550 2.24 -30.96 -7.15
N GLY A 551 3.52 -30.58 -6.97
CA GLY A 551 4.63 -31.05 -7.80
C GLY A 551 4.66 -30.43 -9.20
N ILE A 552 4.15 -29.20 -9.35
CA ILE A 552 3.96 -28.52 -10.64
C ILE A 552 5.16 -27.61 -10.95
N ALA A 553 5.61 -27.61 -12.20
CA ALA A 553 6.59 -26.65 -12.70
C ALA A 553 5.88 -25.40 -13.26
N GLY A 554 6.45 -24.22 -13.02
CA GLY A 554 5.87 -22.94 -13.45
C GLY A 554 5.43 -22.87 -14.92
N PRO A 555 6.25 -23.32 -15.89
CA PRO A 555 5.88 -23.30 -17.32
C PRO A 555 4.63 -24.13 -17.68
N ASP A 556 4.37 -25.24 -16.97
CA ASP A 556 3.21 -26.09 -17.23
C ASP A 556 1.87 -25.42 -16.83
N SER A 557 1.90 -24.32 -16.06
CA SER A 557 0.72 -23.77 -15.38
C SER A 557 -0.46 -23.44 -16.30
N LEU A 558 -0.24 -22.79 -17.45
CA LEU A 558 -1.31 -22.47 -18.40
C LEU A 558 -1.79 -23.72 -19.16
N ARG A 559 -0.89 -24.63 -19.53
CA ARG A 559 -1.23 -25.89 -20.20
C ARG A 559 -2.04 -26.84 -19.31
N LEU A 560 -1.82 -26.81 -17.99
CA LEU A 560 -2.62 -27.54 -17.01
C LEU A 560 -3.99 -26.89 -16.73
N ILE A 561 -4.16 -25.60 -17.04
CA ILE A 561 -5.46 -24.93 -17.08
C ILE A 561 -6.19 -25.28 -18.38
N GLU A 562 -5.49 -25.29 -19.51
CA GLU A 562 -6.02 -25.71 -20.82
C GLU A 562 -6.56 -27.15 -20.79
N ASP A 563 -5.78 -28.11 -20.30
CA ASP A 563 -6.16 -29.53 -20.26
C ASP A 563 -7.12 -29.91 -19.11
N GLY A 564 -7.45 -28.93 -18.24
CA GLY A 564 -8.39 -29.10 -17.13
C GLY A 564 -7.84 -29.91 -15.94
N THR A 565 -6.51 -30.11 -15.86
CA THR A 565 -5.87 -30.71 -14.68
C THR A 565 -5.87 -29.76 -13.48
N LEU A 566 -5.86 -28.45 -13.72
CA LEU A 566 -6.08 -27.40 -12.72
C LEU A 566 -7.38 -26.65 -12.99
N ASP A 567 -8.06 -26.28 -11.91
CA ASP A 567 -9.27 -25.45 -11.97
C ASP A 567 -8.90 -23.97 -12.04
N SER A 568 -7.91 -23.54 -11.25
CA SER A 568 -7.34 -22.21 -11.27
C SER A 568 -5.85 -22.21 -10.91
N ALA A 569 -5.07 -21.29 -11.47
CA ALA A 569 -3.63 -21.19 -11.25
C ALA A 569 -3.13 -19.75 -11.33
N GLN A 570 -2.09 -19.44 -10.55
CA GLN A 570 -1.28 -18.24 -10.74
C GLN A 570 -0.30 -18.46 -11.90
N ILE A 571 -0.52 -17.77 -13.01
CA ILE A 571 0.39 -17.73 -14.15
C ILE A 571 1.35 -16.55 -13.95
N TYR A 572 2.64 -16.74 -14.26
CA TYR A 572 3.63 -15.66 -14.33
C TYR A 572 4.14 -15.58 -15.78
N SER A 573 4.19 -14.38 -16.35
CA SER A 573 4.37 -14.22 -17.80
C SER A 573 5.63 -14.90 -18.34
N GLY A 574 6.77 -14.71 -17.66
CA GLY A 574 8.04 -15.31 -18.05
C GLY A 574 8.14 -16.83 -17.85
N TYR A 575 7.24 -17.47 -17.11
CA TYR A 575 7.18 -18.94 -17.07
C TYR A 575 6.59 -19.49 -18.38
N VAL A 576 5.57 -18.81 -18.92
CA VAL A 576 4.80 -19.28 -20.08
C VAL A 576 5.33 -18.73 -21.42
N GLY A 577 6.21 -17.72 -21.41
CA GLY A 577 6.89 -17.18 -22.61
C GLY A 577 7.75 -18.18 -23.41
N GLY A 578 7.98 -19.39 -22.89
CA GLY A 578 8.57 -20.50 -23.66
C GLY A 578 7.62 -21.07 -24.72
N ASP A 579 6.35 -21.30 -24.35
CA ASP A 579 5.31 -21.86 -25.23
C ASP A 579 4.45 -20.74 -25.87
N PHE A 580 4.32 -19.60 -25.19
CA PHE A 580 3.53 -18.43 -25.62
C PHE A 580 4.37 -17.14 -25.62
N PRO A 581 5.34 -16.98 -26.54
CA PRO A 581 6.34 -15.90 -26.46
C PRO A 581 5.77 -14.47 -26.40
N ILE A 582 4.57 -14.22 -26.91
CA ILE A 582 3.89 -12.91 -26.79
C ILE A 582 3.71 -12.45 -25.33
N MET A 583 3.61 -13.38 -24.36
CA MET A 583 3.48 -13.05 -22.93
C MET A 583 4.74 -12.37 -22.34
N ASP A 584 5.93 -12.68 -22.87
CA ASP A 584 7.20 -12.07 -22.43
C ASP A 584 7.23 -10.55 -22.65
N MET A 585 6.35 -9.99 -23.50
CA MET A 585 6.24 -8.55 -23.76
C MET A 585 6.00 -7.73 -22.49
N SER A 586 5.36 -8.32 -21.47
CA SER A 586 5.15 -7.72 -20.14
C SER A 586 6.41 -7.64 -19.26
N ASN A 587 7.46 -8.37 -19.62
CA ASN A 587 8.70 -8.43 -18.85
C ASN A 587 9.92 -8.68 -19.77
N LEU A 588 10.13 -7.77 -20.72
CA LEU A 588 11.36 -7.73 -21.52
C LEU A 588 12.50 -7.15 -20.67
N TRP A 589 13.26 -8.05 -20.06
CA TRP A 589 14.22 -7.74 -19.00
C TRP A 589 15.27 -6.69 -19.41
N GLY A 590 15.37 -5.63 -18.60
CA GLY A 590 16.33 -4.54 -18.80
C GLY A 590 15.95 -3.51 -19.87
N LEU A 591 14.73 -3.58 -20.40
CA LEU A 591 14.23 -2.65 -21.43
C LEU A 591 13.66 -1.34 -20.86
N PHE A 592 12.95 -1.44 -19.73
CA PHE A 592 12.24 -0.35 -19.05
C PHE A 592 13.23 0.57 -18.31
N ALA A 593 13.01 1.88 -18.33
CA ALA A 593 13.86 2.85 -17.64
C ALA A 593 13.34 3.20 -16.23
N SER A 594 12.02 3.12 -16.02
CA SER A 594 11.39 3.27 -14.70
C SER A 594 10.40 2.13 -14.37
N GLN A 595 9.95 2.07 -13.12
CA GLN A 595 8.87 1.18 -12.71
C GLN A 595 7.55 1.52 -13.44
N GLN A 596 7.26 2.81 -13.60
CA GLN A 596 6.04 3.28 -14.26
C GLN A 596 6.02 2.88 -15.74
N ASP A 597 7.13 3.00 -16.46
CA ASP A 597 7.25 2.58 -17.87
C ASP A 597 6.75 1.14 -18.08
N GLN A 598 7.08 0.25 -17.14
CA GLN A 598 6.67 -1.15 -17.23
C GLN A 598 5.20 -1.34 -16.85
N LEU A 599 4.68 -0.58 -15.89
CA LEU A 599 3.26 -0.62 -15.55
C LEU A 599 2.40 -0.11 -16.71
N ASP A 600 2.78 1.01 -17.33
CA ASP A 600 2.13 1.56 -18.52
C ASP A 600 2.13 0.55 -19.68
N VAL A 601 3.25 -0.16 -19.88
CA VAL A 601 3.34 -1.26 -20.86
C VAL A 601 2.45 -2.44 -20.49
N ILE A 602 2.42 -2.86 -19.21
CA ILE A 602 1.56 -3.95 -18.74
C ILE A 602 0.09 -3.60 -18.99
N ASP A 603 -0.37 -2.44 -18.57
CA ASP A 603 -1.76 -2.00 -18.73
C ASP A 603 -2.15 -1.94 -20.22
N ALA A 604 -1.27 -1.41 -21.08
CA ALA A 604 -1.53 -1.28 -22.52
C ALA A 604 -1.58 -2.61 -23.28
N ILE A 605 -0.84 -3.64 -22.83
CA ILE A 605 -0.84 -4.97 -23.48
C ILE A 605 -1.78 -5.99 -22.80
N GLN A 606 -2.30 -5.69 -21.60
CA GLN A 606 -3.13 -6.59 -20.80
C GLN A 606 -4.36 -7.14 -21.57
N PRO A 607 -5.06 -6.37 -22.44
CA PRO A 607 -6.12 -6.94 -23.28
C PRO A 607 -5.66 -8.08 -24.19
N LYS A 608 -4.44 -8.01 -24.76
CA LYS A 608 -3.87 -9.07 -25.60
C LYS A 608 -3.38 -10.25 -24.77
N MET A 609 -2.88 -10.02 -23.55
CA MET A 609 -2.57 -11.12 -22.62
C MET A 609 -3.83 -11.87 -22.20
N ALA A 610 -4.94 -11.18 -21.94
CA ALA A 610 -6.23 -11.81 -21.65
C ALA A 610 -6.75 -12.61 -22.85
N GLU A 611 -6.66 -12.07 -24.07
CA GLU A 611 -7.00 -12.75 -25.33
C GLU A 611 -6.21 -14.06 -25.49
N VAL A 612 -4.88 -14.02 -25.43
CA VAL A 612 -4.02 -15.21 -25.62
C VAL A 612 -4.21 -16.23 -24.49
N THR A 613 -4.58 -15.81 -23.28
CA THR A 613 -4.95 -16.76 -22.22
C THR A 613 -6.26 -17.48 -22.57
N ALA A 614 -7.26 -16.75 -23.09
CA ALA A 614 -8.56 -17.31 -23.47
C ALA A 614 -8.49 -18.23 -24.69
N GLU A 615 -7.63 -17.93 -25.67
CA GLU A 615 -7.32 -18.83 -26.79
C GLU A 615 -6.76 -20.18 -26.32
N ASN A 616 -6.05 -20.19 -25.18
CA ASN A 616 -5.42 -21.36 -24.57
C ASN A 616 -6.18 -21.84 -23.32
N GLY A 617 -7.51 -21.76 -23.36
CA GLY A 617 -8.40 -22.42 -22.40
C GLY A 617 -8.46 -21.81 -21.00
N GLY A 618 -7.85 -20.64 -20.76
CA GLY A 618 -7.85 -19.97 -19.46
C GLY A 618 -8.54 -18.59 -19.49
N ILE A 619 -9.47 -18.36 -18.57
CA ILE A 619 -10.04 -17.03 -18.34
C ILE A 619 -9.21 -16.34 -17.26
N GLN A 620 -8.60 -15.19 -17.58
CA GLN A 620 -7.97 -14.35 -16.55
C GLN A 620 -9.05 -13.79 -15.63
N ILE A 621 -8.83 -13.86 -14.31
CA ILE A 621 -9.78 -13.35 -13.30
C ILE A 621 -9.23 -12.19 -12.47
N ALA A 622 -7.91 -12.08 -12.31
CA ALA A 622 -7.23 -10.95 -11.68
C ALA A 622 -5.77 -10.92 -12.12
N TYR A 623 -5.13 -9.75 -12.15
CA TYR A 623 -3.69 -9.60 -12.39
C TYR A 623 -2.98 -8.92 -11.21
N MET A 624 -1.66 -9.06 -11.13
CA MET A 624 -0.83 -8.60 -10.02
C MET A 624 0.63 -8.40 -10.44
N MET A 625 1.32 -7.54 -9.70
CA MET A 625 2.71 -7.15 -9.89
C MET A 625 3.51 -7.39 -8.61
N THR A 626 4.74 -7.87 -8.78
CA THR A 626 5.72 -8.07 -7.69
C THR A 626 6.78 -6.97 -7.67
N ALA A 627 7.51 -6.85 -6.56
CA ALA A 627 8.60 -5.88 -6.39
C ALA A 627 9.70 -5.99 -7.48
N HIS A 628 10.61 -5.02 -7.50
CA HIS A 628 11.78 -5.09 -8.37
C HIS A 628 12.66 -6.33 -8.09
N ASN A 629 13.30 -6.80 -9.16
CA ASN A 629 14.14 -7.98 -9.16
C ASN A 629 15.59 -7.65 -8.77
N TYR A 630 16.22 -8.60 -8.07
CA TYR A 630 17.61 -8.51 -7.60
C TYR A 630 18.32 -9.83 -7.86
N ILE A 631 19.65 -9.79 -8.01
CA ILE A 631 20.50 -10.97 -7.97
C ILE A 631 20.83 -11.27 -6.50
N PHE A 632 20.28 -12.36 -5.97
CA PHE A 632 20.70 -12.95 -4.70
C PHE A 632 21.99 -13.73 -4.97
N ALA A 633 23.15 -13.17 -4.62
CA ALA A 633 24.46 -13.69 -5.01
C ALA A 633 25.28 -14.15 -3.79
N LYS A 634 26.07 -15.21 -4.00
CA LYS A 634 27.06 -15.70 -3.02
C LYS A 634 28.40 -14.97 -3.11
N PRO A 635 29.01 -14.77 -4.31
CA PRO A 635 30.09 -13.80 -4.44
C PRO A 635 29.53 -12.38 -4.38
N GLN A 636 30.36 -11.42 -3.99
CA GLN A 636 30.12 -10.02 -4.27
C GLN A 636 30.17 -9.80 -5.78
N VAL A 637 29.26 -8.99 -6.34
CA VAL A 637 29.27 -8.60 -7.76
C VAL A 637 29.19 -7.09 -7.83
N SER A 638 30.33 -6.45 -8.08
CA SER A 638 30.52 -4.99 -8.00
C SER A 638 30.59 -4.32 -9.38
N ASP A 639 30.94 -5.10 -10.40
CA ASP A 639 31.12 -4.68 -11.79
C ASP A 639 30.66 -5.78 -12.76
N LEU A 640 30.92 -5.60 -14.06
CA LEU A 640 30.51 -6.54 -15.10
C LEU A 640 31.48 -7.74 -15.19
N GLU A 641 32.74 -7.55 -14.81
CA GLU A 641 33.78 -8.58 -14.71
C GLU A 641 33.47 -9.62 -13.63
N ASP A 642 33.03 -9.21 -12.44
CA ASP A 642 32.60 -10.09 -11.35
C ASP A 642 31.44 -11.02 -11.79
N LEU A 643 30.60 -10.58 -12.73
CA LEU A 643 29.45 -11.35 -13.24
C LEU A 643 29.83 -12.43 -14.29
N GLN A 644 31.03 -12.37 -14.87
CA GLN A 644 31.42 -13.22 -16.00
C GLN A 644 31.50 -14.70 -15.62
N GLY A 645 30.64 -15.52 -16.23
CA GLY A 645 30.58 -16.97 -16.01
C GLY A 645 30.02 -17.41 -14.67
N LEU A 646 29.45 -16.50 -13.86
CA LEU A 646 28.67 -16.89 -12.68
C LEU A 646 27.42 -17.64 -13.10
N LYS A 647 27.12 -18.75 -12.43
CA LYS A 647 25.89 -19.51 -12.67
C LYS A 647 24.73 -18.84 -11.98
N VAL A 648 23.95 -18.06 -12.73
CA VAL A 648 22.81 -17.34 -12.17
C VAL A 648 21.53 -18.08 -12.54
N ARG A 649 20.68 -18.34 -11.55
CA ARG A 649 19.36 -18.94 -11.81
C ARG A 649 18.51 -18.01 -12.66
N SER A 650 18.09 -18.54 -13.81
CA SER A 650 17.09 -17.97 -14.69
C SER A 650 15.77 -18.72 -14.56
N HIS A 651 14.68 -18.08 -14.97
CA HIS A 651 13.32 -18.63 -14.95
C HIS A 651 12.43 -18.24 -16.13
N SER A 652 13.00 -17.58 -17.13
CA SER A 652 12.36 -17.34 -18.44
C SER A 652 13.40 -17.37 -19.56
N THR A 653 12.94 -17.43 -20.80
CA THR A 653 13.78 -17.31 -22.00
C THR A 653 14.44 -15.93 -22.05
N VAL A 654 13.65 -14.85 -21.96
CA VAL A 654 14.11 -13.45 -21.96
C VAL A 654 15.08 -13.09 -20.83
N LEU A 655 14.95 -13.69 -19.64
CA LEU A 655 15.93 -13.50 -18.55
C LEU A 655 17.25 -14.24 -18.86
N SER A 656 17.18 -15.38 -19.53
CA SER A 656 18.37 -16.12 -19.97
C SER A 656 19.13 -15.36 -21.05
N ASP A 657 18.41 -14.67 -21.95
CA ASP A 657 19.00 -13.77 -22.95
C ASP A 657 19.71 -12.58 -22.26
N LEU A 658 19.08 -11.94 -21.26
CA LEU A 658 19.68 -10.83 -20.52
C LEU A 658 20.98 -11.27 -19.84
N LEU A 659 20.92 -12.37 -19.07
CA LEU A 659 22.06 -12.93 -18.34
C LEU A 659 23.20 -13.31 -19.27
N SER A 660 22.91 -14.00 -20.38
CA SER A 660 23.92 -14.37 -21.39
C SER A 660 24.59 -13.13 -22.00
N GLY A 661 23.81 -12.10 -22.33
CA GLY A 661 24.33 -10.84 -22.88
C GLY A 661 25.07 -9.95 -21.88
N MET A 662 24.87 -10.18 -20.57
CA MET A 662 25.69 -9.60 -19.49
C MET A 662 26.90 -10.50 -19.12
N GLY A 663 27.01 -11.70 -19.71
CA GLY A 663 28.15 -12.62 -19.56
C GLY A 663 28.02 -13.68 -18.45
N ALA A 664 26.87 -13.78 -17.80
CA ALA A 664 26.58 -14.86 -16.84
C ALA A 664 26.21 -16.18 -17.55
N ASP A 665 26.25 -17.29 -16.81
CA ASP A 665 25.80 -18.63 -17.24
C ASP A 665 24.37 -18.89 -16.70
N PRO A 666 23.30 -18.68 -17.51
CA PRO A 666 21.93 -18.83 -17.03
C PRO A 666 21.53 -20.29 -16.83
N GLN A 667 21.21 -20.65 -15.59
CA GLN A 667 20.78 -22.00 -15.21
C GLN A 667 19.28 -22.02 -14.90
N PHE A 668 18.49 -22.78 -15.65
CA PHE A 668 17.04 -22.88 -15.41
C PHE A 668 16.74 -23.75 -14.18
N ILE A 669 16.25 -23.15 -13.10
CA ILE A 669 15.93 -23.85 -11.84
C ILE A 669 14.57 -23.39 -11.30
N ALA A 670 13.73 -24.36 -10.94
CA ALA A 670 12.40 -24.13 -10.38
C ALA A 670 12.48 -23.37 -9.05
N PHE A 671 11.53 -22.46 -8.81
CA PHE A 671 11.61 -21.48 -7.71
C PHE A 671 11.80 -22.10 -6.31
N ALA A 672 11.19 -23.25 -6.05
CA ALA A 672 11.33 -23.97 -4.78
C ALA A 672 12.71 -24.62 -4.57
N ASP A 673 13.43 -24.98 -5.64
CA ASP A 673 14.74 -25.63 -5.55
C ASP A 673 15.90 -24.63 -5.35
N VAL A 674 15.66 -23.33 -5.55
CA VAL A 674 16.72 -22.29 -5.59
C VAL A 674 17.52 -22.22 -4.30
N TYR A 675 16.88 -22.25 -3.13
CA TYR A 675 17.58 -22.29 -1.83
C TYR A 675 18.57 -23.47 -1.76
N THR A 676 18.11 -24.66 -2.19
CA THR A 676 18.91 -25.89 -2.17
C THR A 676 20.03 -25.85 -3.22
N ALA A 677 19.81 -25.17 -4.35
CA ALA A 677 20.81 -24.98 -5.39
C ALA A 677 21.91 -23.96 -4.98
N LEU A 678 21.53 -22.89 -4.27
CA LEU A 678 22.44 -21.93 -3.63
C LEU A 678 23.24 -22.61 -2.50
N GLU A 679 22.57 -23.26 -1.54
CA GLU A 679 23.19 -24.03 -0.43
C GLU A 679 24.34 -24.90 -0.94
N ARG A 680 24.05 -25.72 -1.97
CA ARG A 680 24.97 -26.74 -2.50
C ARG A 680 25.99 -26.21 -3.50
N GLY A 681 25.94 -24.93 -3.87
CA GLY A 681 26.84 -24.36 -4.89
C GLY A 681 26.63 -24.96 -6.28
N VAL A 682 25.38 -25.30 -6.63
CA VAL A 682 24.99 -25.64 -8.01
C VAL A 682 24.93 -24.37 -8.86
N ILE A 683 24.46 -23.29 -8.25
CA ILE A 683 24.42 -21.92 -8.77
C ILE A 683 25.18 -20.99 -7.81
N ASP A 684 25.70 -19.91 -8.36
CA ASP A 684 26.46 -18.86 -7.66
C ASP A 684 25.55 -17.66 -7.28
N GLY A 685 24.40 -17.53 -7.96
CA GLY A 685 23.35 -16.58 -7.60
C GLY A 685 22.00 -16.89 -8.23
N ALA A 686 20.96 -16.10 -7.91
CA ALA A 686 19.61 -16.27 -8.43
C ALA A 686 18.86 -14.95 -8.59
N ILE A 687 18.09 -14.81 -9.68
CA ILE A 687 17.22 -13.64 -9.88
C ILE A 687 15.77 -13.94 -9.46
N SER A 688 15.21 -13.04 -8.65
CA SER A 688 13.78 -12.95 -8.31
C SER A 688 13.46 -11.58 -7.67
N CYS A 689 12.19 -11.30 -7.36
CA CYS A 689 11.83 -10.08 -6.64
C CYS A 689 12.38 -10.10 -5.21
N GLY A 690 12.71 -8.93 -4.65
CA GLY A 690 13.38 -8.87 -3.33
C GLY A 690 12.56 -9.54 -2.21
N SER A 691 11.24 -9.27 -2.15
CA SER A 691 10.33 -9.96 -1.23
C SER A 691 10.10 -11.43 -1.58
N CYS A 692 10.27 -11.83 -2.84
CA CYS A 692 10.16 -13.22 -3.29
C CYS A 692 11.29 -14.09 -2.75
N GLY A 693 12.54 -13.62 -2.85
CA GLY A 693 13.70 -14.31 -2.28
C GLY A 693 13.72 -14.26 -0.75
N HIS A 694 13.25 -13.16 -0.15
CA HIS A 694 13.04 -13.06 1.30
C HIS A 694 12.02 -14.11 1.80
N GLY A 695 10.88 -14.24 1.13
CA GLY A 695 9.83 -15.23 1.43
C GLY A 695 10.23 -16.70 1.23
N LEU A 696 11.40 -16.98 0.61
CA LEU A 696 12.05 -18.29 0.57
C LEU A 696 13.39 -18.34 1.31
N ARG A 697 13.69 -17.31 2.11
CA ARG A 697 14.89 -17.18 2.95
C ARG A 697 16.21 -17.38 2.22
N TRP A 698 16.32 -16.84 1.00
CA TRP A 698 17.57 -16.92 0.24
C TRP A 698 18.73 -16.18 0.94
N TYR A 699 18.44 -15.27 1.87
CA TYR A 699 19.41 -14.65 2.80
C TYR A 699 20.16 -15.66 3.71
N GLU A 700 19.61 -16.86 3.96
CA GLU A 700 20.33 -17.90 4.72
C GLU A 700 21.46 -18.56 3.89
N VAL A 701 21.48 -18.36 2.56
CA VAL A 701 22.33 -19.10 1.60
C VAL A 701 22.99 -18.23 0.51
N ALA A 702 22.77 -16.91 0.53
CA ALA A 702 23.38 -15.91 -0.34
C ALA A 702 23.73 -14.65 0.47
N ASP A 703 24.92 -14.11 0.26
CA ASP A 703 25.52 -13.06 1.09
C ASP A 703 25.22 -11.63 0.58
N TYR A 704 24.90 -11.48 -0.71
CA TYR A 704 24.75 -10.18 -1.39
C TYR A 704 23.41 -10.06 -2.15
N LEU A 705 22.81 -8.88 -2.06
CA LEU A 705 21.61 -8.50 -2.83
C LEU A 705 22.03 -7.44 -3.86
N VAL A 706 22.16 -7.82 -5.13
CA VAL A 706 22.75 -6.99 -6.18
C VAL A 706 21.66 -6.47 -7.13
N GLY A 707 21.54 -5.16 -7.32
CA GLY A 707 20.46 -4.57 -8.12
C GLY A 707 20.25 -3.07 -7.88
N PRO A 708 19.04 -2.53 -8.09
CA PRO A 708 17.86 -3.19 -8.65
C PRO A 708 18.02 -3.49 -10.15
N ILE A 709 17.44 -4.60 -10.58
CA ILE A 709 17.07 -4.81 -11.99
C ILE A 709 15.66 -4.22 -12.15
N VAL A 710 15.52 -3.15 -12.94
CA VAL A 710 14.23 -2.55 -13.29
C VAL A 710 13.39 -3.55 -14.11
N SER A 711 12.67 -4.37 -13.36
CA SER A 711 11.71 -5.38 -13.78
C SER A 711 10.81 -5.65 -12.58
N VAL A 712 9.52 -5.30 -12.67
CA VAL A 712 8.47 -5.89 -11.82
C VAL A 712 8.02 -7.20 -12.47
N GLY A 713 7.71 -8.22 -11.67
CA GLY A 713 7.19 -9.48 -12.20
C GLY A 713 5.68 -9.44 -12.36
N HIS A 714 5.18 -9.59 -13.60
CA HIS A 714 3.75 -9.62 -13.92
C HIS A 714 3.17 -11.04 -13.84
N SER A 715 2.09 -11.21 -13.07
CA SER A 715 1.35 -12.46 -12.89
C SER A 715 -0.16 -12.24 -12.98
N TRP A 716 -0.91 -13.30 -13.24
CA TRP A 716 -2.37 -13.29 -13.20
C TRP A 716 -2.94 -14.62 -12.66
N PHE A 717 -4.11 -14.57 -12.03
CA PHE A 717 -4.89 -15.77 -11.78
C PHE A 717 -5.71 -16.10 -13.03
N ALA A 718 -5.60 -17.34 -13.50
CA ALA A 718 -6.43 -17.90 -14.58
C ALA A 718 -7.36 -18.99 -14.02
N VAL A 719 -8.52 -19.19 -14.65
CA VAL A 719 -9.49 -20.26 -14.38
C VAL A 719 -9.74 -21.04 -15.67
N ASN A 720 -9.86 -22.38 -15.61
CA ASN A 720 -10.21 -23.18 -16.79
C ASN A 720 -11.54 -22.71 -17.41
N ALA A 721 -11.54 -22.46 -18.72
CA ALA A 721 -12.66 -21.86 -19.43
C ALA A 721 -13.94 -22.72 -19.41
N ASP A 722 -13.82 -24.06 -19.50
CA ASP A 722 -14.98 -24.96 -19.41
C ASP A 722 -15.62 -24.92 -18.01
N ARG A 723 -14.83 -24.74 -16.94
CA ARG A 723 -15.35 -24.56 -15.57
C ARG A 723 -15.88 -23.15 -15.33
N TRP A 724 -15.24 -22.12 -15.89
CA TRP A 724 -15.76 -20.74 -15.88
C TRP A 724 -17.15 -20.65 -16.54
N ASN A 725 -17.30 -21.25 -17.73
CA ASN A 725 -18.53 -21.24 -18.52
C ASN A 725 -19.71 -22.00 -17.88
N GLN A 726 -19.48 -22.74 -16.79
CA GLN A 726 -20.54 -23.36 -15.99
C GLN A 726 -21.14 -22.39 -14.96
N MET A 727 -20.45 -21.30 -14.60
CA MET A 727 -20.96 -20.32 -13.64
C MET A 727 -22.03 -19.39 -14.26
N PRO A 728 -23.12 -19.09 -13.53
CA PRO A 728 -23.99 -17.95 -13.81
C PRO A 728 -23.24 -16.62 -14.03
N LYS A 729 -23.77 -15.77 -14.91
CA LYS A 729 -23.12 -14.52 -15.33
C LYS A 729 -22.91 -13.51 -14.20
N ASP A 730 -23.77 -13.48 -13.19
CA ASP A 730 -23.59 -12.66 -12.00
C ASP A 730 -22.40 -13.13 -11.14
N LEU A 731 -22.21 -14.45 -10.98
CA LEU A 731 -21.01 -14.99 -10.31
C LEU A 731 -19.74 -14.69 -11.11
N GLN A 732 -19.77 -14.85 -12.44
CA GLN A 732 -18.65 -14.48 -13.32
C GLN A 732 -18.28 -12.99 -13.14
N ASN A 733 -19.26 -12.08 -13.18
CA ASN A 733 -19.02 -10.65 -13.01
C ASN A 733 -18.46 -10.31 -11.61
N ILE A 734 -19.04 -10.88 -10.53
CA ILE A 734 -18.56 -10.68 -9.15
C ILE A 734 -17.08 -11.07 -9.02
N VAL A 735 -16.66 -12.18 -9.65
CA VAL A 735 -15.25 -12.62 -9.63
C VAL A 735 -14.34 -11.63 -10.39
N LEU A 736 -14.75 -11.14 -11.56
CA LEU A 736 -13.97 -10.16 -12.34
C LEU A 736 -13.86 -8.80 -11.62
N GLU A 737 -14.95 -8.32 -11.00
CA GLU A 737 -14.95 -7.06 -10.23
C GLU A 737 -14.01 -7.12 -9.02
N GLU A 738 -14.06 -8.20 -8.23
CA GLU A 738 -13.15 -8.37 -7.10
C GLU A 738 -11.70 -8.63 -7.51
N GLY A 739 -11.50 -9.13 -8.73
CA GLY A 739 -10.19 -9.31 -9.35
C GLY A 739 -9.57 -8.02 -9.88
N GLY A 740 -10.37 -7.14 -10.49
CA GLY A 740 -9.97 -5.76 -10.78
C GLY A 740 -9.62 -5.00 -9.50
N ARG A 741 -10.43 -5.16 -8.44
CA ARG A 741 -10.11 -4.62 -7.10
C ARG A 741 -8.82 -5.21 -6.51
N HIS A 742 -8.54 -6.50 -6.74
CA HIS A 742 -7.27 -7.12 -6.32
C HIS A 742 -6.07 -6.54 -7.07
N ALA A 743 -6.17 -6.33 -8.39
CA ALA A 743 -5.13 -5.68 -9.19
C ALA A 743 -4.85 -4.24 -8.73
N TYR A 744 -5.90 -3.46 -8.47
CA TYR A 744 -5.77 -2.11 -7.90
C TYR A 744 -5.06 -2.11 -6.54
N LEU A 745 -5.52 -2.94 -5.58
CA LEU A 745 -4.91 -3.03 -4.25
C LEU A 745 -3.46 -3.53 -4.30
N ASN A 746 -3.14 -4.49 -5.17
CA ASN A 746 -1.78 -4.93 -5.40
C ASN A 746 -0.89 -3.80 -5.97
N ARG A 747 -1.40 -2.98 -6.90
CA ARG A 747 -0.64 -1.84 -7.46
C ARG A 747 -0.31 -0.78 -6.41
N GLN A 748 -1.22 -0.51 -5.46
CA GLN A 748 -0.90 0.38 -4.32
C GLN A 748 0.20 -0.24 -3.46
N LEU A 749 -0.01 -1.47 -2.98
CA LEU A 749 0.93 -2.16 -2.09
C LEU A 749 2.30 -2.44 -2.73
N LEU A 750 2.39 -2.50 -4.07
CA LEU A 750 3.65 -2.55 -4.81
C LEU A 750 4.56 -1.34 -4.50
N PHE A 751 4.01 -0.13 -4.56
CA PHE A 751 4.74 1.10 -4.27
C PHE A 751 4.87 1.33 -2.76
N GLU A 752 3.80 1.07 -2.01
CA GLU A 752 3.69 1.37 -0.59
C GLU A 752 4.50 0.43 0.31
N HIS A 753 4.62 -0.85 -0.09
CA HIS A 753 5.18 -1.91 0.75
C HIS A 753 6.23 -2.76 0.01
N PHE A 754 5.92 -3.32 -1.16
CA PHE A 754 6.74 -4.37 -1.75
C PHE A 754 8.08 -3.85 -2.28
N ALA A 755 8.09 -2.71 -3.00
CA ALA A 755 9.32 -2.11 -3.47
C ALA A 755 10.21 -1.54 -2.33
N PRO A 756 9.67 -0.83 -1.31
CA PRO A 756 10.46 -0.41 -0.15
C PRO A 756 11.03 -1.56 0.69
N ASN A 757 10.23 -2.60 0.99
CA ASN A 757 10.65 -3.68 1.89
C ASN A 757 11.49 -4.76 1.21
N ALA A 758 11.41 -4.90 -0.12
CA ALA A 758 12.25 -5.82 -0.91
C ALA A 758 13.76 -5.74 -0.61
N VAL A 759 14.27 -4.55 -0.29
CA VAL A 759 15.65 -4.37 0.19
C VAL A 759 15.74 -4.43 1.71
N SER A 760 14.85 -3.71 2.41
CA SER A 760 14.99 -3.51 3.85
C SER A 760 14.90 -4.80 4.66
N GLU A 761 14.12 -5.79 4.21
CA GLU A 761 13.99 -7.09 4.86
C GLU A 761 15.26 -7.95 4.71
N ASN A 762 15.72 -8.15 3.48
CA ASN A 762 16.93 -8.94 3.21
C ASN A 762 18.19 -8.36 3.89
N VAL A 763 18.28 -7.02 4.00
CA VAL A 763 19.38 -6.36 4.71
C VAL A 763 19.28 -6.49 6.24
N LYS A 764 18.06 -6.53 6.82
CA LYS A 764 17.87 -6.82 8.26
C LYS A 764 18.33 -8.22 8.62
N GLU A 765 18.09 -9.20 7.75
CA GLU A 765 18.56 -10.59 7.91
C GLU A 765 20.06 -10.78 7.57
N GLY A 766 20.76 -9.70 7.18
CA GLY A 766 22.22 -9.65 7.11
C GLY A 766 22.84 -9.63 5.71
N MET A 767 22.04 -9.63 4.64
CA MET A 767 22.59 -9.51 3.27
C MET A 767 23.19 -8.12 3.03
N ALA A 768 24.31 -8.07 2.30
CA ALA A 768 24.89 -6.81 1.84
C ALA A 768 24.23 -6.34 0.53
N LEU A 769 23.59 -5.17 0.54
CA LEU A 769 23.13 -4.50 -0.69
C LEU A 769 24.34 -4.06 -1.52
N VAL A 770 24.32 -4.36 -2.83
CA VAL A 770 25.28 -3.86 -3.80
C VAL A 770 24.51 -3.20 -4.95
N GLU A 771 24.62 -1.88 -5.05
CA GLU A 771 23.91 -1.12 -6.08
C GLU A 771 24.55 -1.32 -7.47
N PHE A 772 23.71 -1.51 -8.49
CA PHE A 772 24.15 -1.57 -9.89
C PHE A 772 24.85 -0.26 -10.28
N THR A 773 26.14 -0.36 -10.61
CA THR A 773 26.92 0.78 -11.11
C THR A 773 26.36 1.30 -12.44
N PRO A 774 26.63 2.55 -12.85
CA PRO A 774 26.20 3.07 -14.15
C PRO A 774 26.69 2.22 -15.34
N GLU A 775 27.81 1.50 -15.19
CA GLU A 775 28.31 0.55 -16.19
C GLU A 775 27.48 -0.74 -16.23
N MET A 776 27.08 -1.29 -15.08
CA MET A 776 26.15 -2.43 -15.02
C MET A 776 24.76 -2.08 -15.57
N GLN A 777 24.25 -0.88 -15.26
CA GLN A 777 22.99 -0.35 -15.82
C GLN A 777 23.07 -0.19 -17.35
N ALA A 778 24.18 0.36 -17.85
CA ALA A 778 24.42 0.48 -19.28
C ALA A 778 24.57 -0.90 -19.96
N ALA A 779 25.25 -1.86 -19.32
CA ALA A 779 25.38 -3.23 -19.81
C ALA A 779 24.04 -3.98 -19.84
N GLN A 780 23.20 -3.79 -18.82
CA GLN A 780 21.84 -4.31 -18.76
C GLN A 780 20.99 -3.76 -19.92
N ARG A 781 20.91 -2.43 -20.10
CA ARG A 781 20.11 -1.82 -21.18
C ARG A 781 20.66 -2.17 -22.57
N LYS A 782 21.98 -2.26 -22.71
CA LYS A 782 22.63 -2.76 -23.93
C LYS A 782 22.25 -4.21 -24.20
N SER A 783 22.32 -5.09 -23.21
CA SER A 783 21.95 -6.50 -23.34
C SER A 783 20.46 -6.67 -23.69
N ALA A 784 19.59 -5.82 -23.16
CA ALA A 784 18.18 -5.79 -23.55
C ALA A 784 17.96 -5.48 -25.04
N ILE A 785 18.68 -4.48 -25.58
CA ILE A 785 18.57 -4.06 -26.99
C ILE A 785 19.30 -5.04 -27.94
N GLU A 786 20.45 -5.57 -27.55
CA GLU A 786 21.28 -6.43 -28.43
C GLU A 786 20.93 -7.92 -28.36
N ASN A 787 20.35 -8.42 -27.25
CA ASN A 787 20.07 -9.84 -27.04
C ASN A 787 18.59 -10.12 -26.71
N VAL A 788 18.00 -9.44 -25.70
CA VAL A 788 16.65 -9.79 -25.20
C VAL A 788 15.57 -9.52 -26.25
N VAL A 789 15.51 -8.30 -26.79
CA VAL A 789 14.49 -7.95 -27.80
C VAL A 789 14.72 -8.74 -29.10
N PRO A 790 15.94 -8.86 -29.68
CA PRO A 790 16.15 -9.68 -30.88
C PRO A 790 15.85 -11.18 -30.67
N GLY A 791 16.23 -11.76 -29.53
CA GLY A 791 15.93 -13.15 -29.18
C GLY A 791 14.44 -13.40 -28.96
N TRP A 792 13.74 -12.44 -28.36
CA TRP A 792 12.27 -12.45 -28.28
C TRP A 792 11.63 -12.36 -29.67
N VAL A 793 12.12 -11.46 -30.53
CA VAL A 793 11.67 -11.29 -31.92
C VAL A 793 11.83 -12.57 -32.74
N GLU A 794 12.92 -13.32 -32.57
CA GLU A 794 13.06 -14.65 -33.19
C GLU A 794 11.97 -15.61 -32.70
N ARG A 795 11.71 -15.66 -31.39
CA ARG A 795 10.70 -16.56 -30.77
C ARG A 795 9.26 -16.23 -31.19
N VAL A 796 8.89 -14.96 -31.38
CA VAL A 796 7.55 -14.60 -31.90
C VAL A 796 7.41 -14.77 -33.43
N GLY A 797 8.45 -15.20 -34.14
CA GLY A 797 8.40 -15.44 -35.59
C GLY A 797 8.89 -14.30 -36.48
N GLY A 798 9.66 -13.35 -35.92
CA GLY A 798 10.34 -12.28 -36.64
C GLY A 798 9.66 -10.91 -36.56
N ALA A 799 10.31 -9.89 -37.14
CA ALA A 799 9.89 -8.48 -37.08
C ALA A 799 8.53 -8.16 -37.75
N THR A 800 7.95 -9.11 -38.49
CA THR A 800 6.61 -8.99 -39.10
C THR A 800 5.57 -9.88 -38.42
N SER A 801 5.88 -10.42 -37.23
CA SER A 801 4.90 -11.09 -36.37
C SER A 801 3.94 -10.08 -35.75
N GLU A 802 2.75 -10.54 -35.36
CA GLU A 802 1.76 -9.72 -34.65
C GLU A 802 2.35 -9.10 -33.37
N ALA A 803 3.08 -9.89 -32.57
CA ALA A 803 3.72 -9.41 -31.34
C ALA A 803 4.80 -8.34 -31.61
N ALA A 804 5.61 -8.47 -32.66
CA ALA A 804 6.59 -7.45 -33.02
C ALA A 804 5.95 -6.15 -33.56
N ILE A 805 4.77 -6.25 -34.18
CA ILE A 805 3.97 -5.08 -34.59
C ILE A 805 3.36 -4.40 -33.36
N ILE A 806 2.68 -5.14 -32.48
CA ILE A 806 2.13 -4.61 -31.22
C ILE A 806 3.23 -3.96 -30.37
N PHE A 807 4.41 -4.58 -30.28
CA PHE A 807 5.55 -3.97 -29.61
C PHE A 807 5.93 -2.60 -30.22
N ASN A 808 6.04 -2.51 -31.55
CA ASN A 808 6.41 -1.26 -32.21
C ASN A 808 5.34 -0.17 -32.11
N ASP A 809 4.06 -0.55 -32.10
CA ASP A 809 2.94 0.40 -32.07
C ASP A 809 2.60 0.85 -30.63
N VAL A 810 2.78 -0.03 -29.63
CA VAL A 810 2.34 0.20 -28.23
C VAL A 810 3.50 0.34 -27.24
N VAL A 811 4.51 -0.54 -27.30
CA VAL A 811 5.57 -0.63 -26.28
C VAL A 811 6.73 0.33 -26.59
N ALA A 812 7.18 0.37 -27.85
CA ALA A 812 8.29 1.19 -28.31
C ALA A 812 8.16 2.70 -28.03
N PRO A 813 6.95 3.33 -28.14
CA PRO A 813 6.75 4.72 -27.74
C PRO A 813 7.03 5.00 -26.27
N ILE A 814 6.85 4.00 -25.38
CA ILE A 814 7.10 4.11 -23.94
C ILE A 814 8.60 3.90 -23.68
N VAL A 815 9.14 2.72 -24.00
CA VAL A 815 10.51 2.30 -23.62
C VAL A 815 11.65 2.92 -24.45
N LYS A 816 11.31 3.71 -25.48
CA LYS A 816 12.25 4.36 -26.41
C LYS A 816 13.20 3.39 -27.12
N VAL A 817 12.68 2.22 -27.49
CA VAL A 817 13.38 1.17 -28.27
C VAL A 817 12.39 0.58 -29.26
N LYS A 818 12.78 0.51 -30.54
CA LYS A 818 11.99 -0.08 -31.63
C LYS A 818 12.63 -1.35 -32.17
N ILE A 819 11.82 -2.22 -32.76
CA ILE A 819 12.23 -3.36 -33.58
C ILE A 819 12.40 -2.90 -35.03
N ASN A 820 13.56 -3.18 -35.61
CA ASN A 820 13.87 -2.90 -37.02
C ASN A 820 13.36 -4.02 -37.93
N ALA A 821 13.21 -3.72 -39.22
CA ALA A 821 12.69 -4.66 -40.23
C ALA A 821 13.58 -5.90 -40.50
N ASP A 822 14.79 -5.95 -39.92
CA ASP A 822 15.70 -7.11 -39.96
C ASP A 822 15.68 -7.97 -38.68
N GLY A 823 14.86 -7.60 -37.68
CA GLY A 823 14.77 -8.28 -36.38
C GLY A 823 15.72 -7.76 -35.31
N THR A 824 16.63 -6.83 -35.63
CA THR A 824 17.41 -6.12 -34.60
C THR A 824 16.55 -5.11 -33.84
N ALA A 825 16.97 -4.70 -32.64
CA ALA A 825 16.36 -3.57 -31.95
C ALA A 825 17.29 -2.35 -31.95
N SER A 826 16.73 -1.16 -31.75
CA SER A 826 17.51 0.08 -31.62
C SER A 826 16.77 1.11 -30.77
N ALA A 827 17.52 1.91 -30.00
CA ALA A 827 16.95 3.04 -29.27
C ALA A 827 16.37 4.09 -30.24
N THR A 828 15.32 4.78 -29.80
CA THR A 828 14.79 5.98 -30.48
C THR A 828 15.32 7.25 -29.82
N GLU A 829 15.24 8.37 -30.55
CA GLU A 829 15.33 9.72 -29.97
C GLU A 829 14.07 10.06 -29.16
#